data_AF-A0A834IVE8-F1
#
_entry.id   AF-A0A834IVE8-F1
#
_cell.length_a   1.000
_cell.length_b   1.000
_cell.length_c   1.000
_cell.angle_alpha   90.00
_cell.angle_beta   90.00
_cell.angle_gamma   90.00
#
_symmetry.space_group_name_H-M   'P 1'
#
loop_
_entity.id
_entity.type
_entity.pdbx_description
1 polymer ?
#
loop_
_entity_poly.entity_id
_entity_poly.type
_entity_poly.pdbx_seq_one_letter_code
_entity_poly.pdbx_strand_id
1 'polypeptide(L)'
;MATGVTAPTAPGLESRHNSDLYTRPGWVDADIALAQLDQEKADGDRGILWIRSRIQRQLKSLGTVLEIHAGKFLFVSILAIATFSVGLKSMTFHTDIELLWAEPSTSPEASPKELLSTHQMVVQTGVDPDVDLLHAHSLLEHLNLIRQASEVSINMFDMPWRLKDFCESPNIPNVDAQYIEQIFENMMPCSISTPLDCFWEGSKLLGPEFPVHIPYGVGDQIKWTNLNPEQIIKRLKTKESNFDYHSLEDYLKRAGITSGYQEKPCLNPKDPDCPKTAPNYNSSLPVDIGAELTGGCYGFAAKYMHWPEALIVGGVSKNKTGHIKQAKALQTVVQLMGEKELYEYWSGHYKVHHISWSQEKASLVLNAWQKKFAQEVKRLSDSKKSSSSPYSFITFSTANVNKILKEYSKTDTVKIGIVISVVAVYGWVVQSPLAAMGTIVLASTAAAALGVCSLIGLPMNLLSTHVLPFITVGLAMREMFLLLNTHTKNLTPSEILLRTGPSVVAAILINSAAFLTASILPVPALRVFALQCAVMVIFHGAALLIVFPCLLALEQRCQNSDVPCFRSKTKGKIATQHNNNNPEHGANLLTAEVICQQKKSIIAYFAMRYFKSVLLKSFVKVVLCLTYAILVILFIFNGLNLKFDVRLSTFLPRNSQEYKYLEAQNKFFGFYNFYLVTTELEYPVNQPLIYEYHSSLAHVPHVLKDSNGGLNMNDFWLANFRDYLVDLQEEFDQNRNSYCLNSEKWFPNATEKAVLAFKLMAQTGIIEFPVDKSQILKKRLVHDGIIDPKAFYNYLSVWNSNDQMSYSSSQANLTPKPFEYYSSKAEPDLKIRRSQPLTYAQMPFYLKNLKSTSDIIATLRHIKDISEEFNNKGLKNYPVGLIFAYFNQFLLLDRLLAAQVVLTFAAAGLVACLLVRWSKLWCSLFSTLGAMLPLCLVDINAFSSTMGALHFIIVGRNVFLITTGFFSAVGNREKRVKMSLEINADSIVKGDLGLLVSVLVLILSDFEFIRDHLFMFLIISIATSFINSLTFFPLMLAMVGPKSEIIPMEHDDRISTPSPPTPPPIIEKPKTFSKPSRRNPSNKATRETSLTTITEESCNQSIVVEPQVTVEYSSPESTSSGPYTTKVTATANIKVELVAPMYRNKCGSKCHRSRSSRCSRTKQKPSQTQQQCKCCNKDSDSSDSTAETEPCQSS
;
A
#
# COMPACT_ATOMS: atom_id res chain seq x y z
N MET A 1 -16.54 -4.63 89.04
CA MET A 1 -15.61 -3.48 88.90
C MET A 1 -15.82 -2.82 87.54
N ALA A 2 -15.43 -1.55 87.42
CA ALA A 2 -15.40 -0.68 86.22
C ALA A 2 -16.01 -1.19 84.90
N THR A 3 -17.11 -0.56 84.48
CA THR A 3 -17.63 -0.63 83.11
C THR A 3 -16.82 0.26 82.16
N GLY A 4 -16.20 -0.31 81.12
CA GLY A 4 -15.58 0.44 80.03
C GLY A 4 -16.49 0.52 78.80
N VAL A 5 -17.06 1.69 78.52
CA VAL A 5 -17.94 1.89 77.36
C VAL A 5 -17.12 2.17 76.11
N THR A 6 -16.95 1.16 75.25
CA THR A 6 -16.44 1.36 73.88
C THR A 6 -17.54 2.00 73.03
N ALA A 7 -17.37 3.28 72.65
CA ALA A 7 -18.27 3.96 71.73
C ALA A 7 -18.27 3.27 70.35
N PRO A 8 -19.42 3.17 69.66
CA PRO A 8 -19.47 2.59 68.32
C PRO A 8 -18.74 3.50 67.32
N THR A 9 -17.72 2.95 66.65
CA THR A 9 -17.02 3.62 65.55
C THR A 9 -17.99 3.93 64.40
N ALA A 10 -18.08 5.20 64.02
CA ALA A 10 -19.04 5.66 63.02
C ALA A 10 -18.76 5.05 61.63
N PRO A 11 -19.69 4.28 61.03
CA PRO A 11 -19.43 3.48 59.81
C PRO A 11 -19.15 4.31 58.54
N GLY A 12 -19.28 5.64 58.59
CA GLY A 12 -18.91 6.54 57.49
C GLY A 12 -17.42 6.83 57.37
N LEU A 13 -16.62 6.66 58.43
CA LEU A 13 -15.21 7.12 58.42
C LEU A 13 -14.30 6.20 57.57
N GLU A 14 -14.43 4.89 57.72
CA GLU A 14 -13.70 3.92 56.90
C GLU A 14 -14.11 3.96 55.43
N SER A 15 -15.40 4.13 55.13
CA SER A 15 -15.90 4.33 53.77
C SER A 15 -15.23 5.54 53.11
N ARG A 16 -15.22 6.69 53.82
CA ARG A 16 -14.56 7.92 53.35
C ARG A 16 -13.07 7.72 53.05
N HIS A 17 -12.34 7.02 53.92
CA HIS A 17 -10.89 6.78 53.75
C HIS A 17 -10.55 5.81 52.61
N ASN A 18 -11.49 4.97 52.16
CA ASN A 18 -11.33 4.05 51.04
C ASN A 18 -11.77 4.65 49.67
N SER A 19 -12.05 5.95 49.58
CA SER A 19 -12.47 6.61 48.34
C SER A 19 -11.30 6.84 47.35
N ASP A 20 -11.61 6.95 46.06
CA ASP A 20 -10.60 7.18 45.00
C ASP A 20 -9.86 8.50 45.20
N LEU A 21 -10.46 9.48 45.89
CA LEU A 21 -9.84 10.77 46.20
C LEU A 21 -8.59 10.64 47.09
N TYR A 22 -8.61 9.73 48.08
CA TYR A 22 -7.48 9.51 49.00
C TYR A 22 -6.53 8.40 48.52
N THR A 23 -7.01 7.47 47.70
CA THR A 23 -6.25 6.27 47.28
C THR A 23 -5.71 6.35 45.85
N ARG A 24 -6.29 7.20 45.00
CA ARG A 24 -5.95 7.41 43.59
C ARG A 24 -5.93 8.91 43.19
N PRO A 25 -5.32 9.82 43.99
CA PRO A 25 -5.51 11.27 43.83
C PRO A 25 -5.11 11.79 42.44
N GLY A 26 -3.97 11.35 41.90
CA GLY A 26 -3.47 11.76 40.58
C GLY A 26 -4.27 11.22 39.37
N TRP A 27 -5.25 10.35 39.61
CA TRP A 27 -6.25 9.94 38.61
C TRP A 27 -7.55 10.75 38.74
N VAL A 28 -7.98 11.05 39.97
CA VAL A 28 -9.22 11.81 40.23
C VAL A 28 -9.06 13.29 39.87
N ASP A 29 -8.05 13.97 40.43
CA ASP A 29 -7.70 15.35 40.11
C ASP A 29 -6.25 15.63 40.55
N ALA A 30 -5.32 15.76 39.60
CA ALA A 30 -3.90 15.92 39.91
C ALA A 30 -3.55 17.24 40.62
N ASP A 31 -4.45 18.24 40.63
CA ASP A 31 -4.25 19.43 41.48
C ASP A 31 -4.29 19.09 42.98
N ILE A 32 -5.03 18.06 43.37
CA ILE A 32 -5.10 17.60 44.77
C ILE A 32 -3.80 16.86 45.15
N ALA A 33 -3.22 16.10 44.21
CA ALA A 33 -1.91 15.48 44.40
C ALA A 33 -0.80 16.55 44.48
N LEU A 34 -0.81 17.54 43.59
CA LEU A 34 0.15 18.64 43.58
C LEU A 34 0.08 19.48 44.87
N ALA A 35 -1.12 19.79 45.35
CA ALA A 35 -1.33 20.53 46.60
C ALA A 35 -0.85 19.79 47.86
N GLN A 36 -0.66 18.47 47.82
CA GLN A 36 -0.06 17.70 48.93
C GLN A 36 1.48 17.72 48.87
N LEU A 37 2.07 17.80 47.67
CA LEU A 37 3.50 18.06 47.47
C LEU A 37 3.85 19.49 47.92
N ASP A 38 3.05 20.47 47.50
CA ASP A 38 3.21 21.89 47.86
C ASP A 38 2.94 22.16 49.37
N GLN A 39 2.43 21.18 50.11
CA GLN A 39 2.24 21.20 51.57
C GLN A 39 3.24 20.28 52.31
N GLU A 40 4.22 19.71 51.62
CA GLU A 40 5.24 18.79 52.16
C GLU A 40 4.68 17.52 52.86
N LYS A 41 3.41 17.18 52.59
CA LYS A 41 2.71 15.99 53.14
C LYS A 41 2.96 14.72 52.34
N ALA A 42 3.58 14.85 51.16
CA ALA A 42 3.97 13.77 50.28
C ALA A 42 5.23 14.14 49.47
N ASP A 43 5.96 13.14 49.01
CA ASP A 43 7.04 13.25 48.00
C ASP A 43 6.55 12.68 46.66
N GLY A 44 7.11 13.12 45.52
CA GLY A 44 6.65 12.67 44.21
C GLY A 44 7.14 13.43 42.97
N ASP A 45 6.69 12.99 41.80
CA ASP A 45 7.07 13.53 40.49
C ASP A 45 6.33 14.83 40.15
N ARG A 46 6.65 15.93 40.87
CA ARG A 46 5.98 17.25 40.77
C ARG A 46 5.75 17.72 39.33
N GLY A 47 6.75 17.58 38.45
CA GLY A 47 6.65 17.98 37.04
C GLY A 47 5.60 17.18 36.23
N ILE A 48 5.53 15.86 36.43
CA ILE A 48 4.55 15.00 35.75
C ILE A 48 3.13 15.32 36.25
N LEU A 49 2.96 15.52 37.56
CA LEU A 49 1.69 15.89 38.15
C LEU A 49 1.23 17.29 37.71
N TRP A 50 2.15 18.25 37.53
CA TRP A 50 1.86 19.57 36.96
C TRP A 50 1.39 19.49 35.50
N ILE A 51 2.08 18.70 34.65
CA ILE A 51 1.67 18.47 33.25
C ILE A 51 0.28 17.82 33.21
N ARG A 52 0.06 16.75 33.98
CA ARG A 52 -1.23 16.05 34.02
C ARG A 52 -2.34 16.96 34.53
N SER A 53 -2.10 17.73 35.59
CA SER A 53 -3.00 18.78 36.08
C SER A 53 -3.39 19.75 34.96
N ARG A 54 -2.41 20.28 34.21
CA ARG A 54 -2.69 21.25 33.15
C ARG A 54 -3.57 20.66 32.04
N ILE A 55 -3.32 19.41 31.64
CA ILE A 55 -4.15 18.65 30.69
C ILE A 55 -5.56 18.44 31.28
N GLN A 56 -5.64 18.00 32.54
CA GLN A 56 -6.88 17.72 33.27
C GLN A 56 -7.78 18.96 33.40
N ARG A 57 -7.22 20.14 33.75
CA ARG A 57 -7.97 21.41 33.80
C ARG A 57 -8.58 21.78 32.44
N GLN A 58 -7.83 21.60 31.35
CA GLN A 58 -8.33 21.89 30.00
C GLN A 58 -9.43 20.91 29.58
N LEU A 59 -9.30 19.63 29.90
CA LEU A 59 -10.32 18.61 29.64
C LEU A 59 -11.60 18.83 30.49
N LYS A 60 -11.46 19.22 31.76
CA LYS A 60 -12.56 19.63 32.65
C LYS A 60 -13.30 20.85 32.11
N SER A 61 -12.56 21.85 31.60
CA SER A 61 -13.10 23.04 30.92
C SER A 61 -13.86 22.67 29.65
N LEU A 62 -13.24 21.90 28.74
CA LEU A 62 -13.88 21.40 27.52
C LEU A 62 -15.16 20.61 27.84
N GLY A 63 -15.08 19.66 28.77
CA GLY A 63 -16.23 18.87 29.21
C GLY A 63 -17.36 19.72 29.77
N THR A 64 -17.05 20.82 30.48
CA THR A 64 -18.06 21.78 30.97
C THR A 64 -18.73 22.54 29.83
N VAL A 65 -17.97 22.98 28.82
CA VAL A 65 -18.52 23.66 27.61
C VAL A 65 -19.39 22.71 26.80
N LEU A 66 -18.95 21.45 26.61
CA LEU A 66 -19.72 20.39 25.95
C LEU A 66 -20.97 20.03 26.74
N GLU A 67 -20.91 20.00 28.07
CA GLU A 67 -22.04 19.71 28.96
C GLU A 67 -23.11 20.82 28.93
N ILE A 68 -22.71 22.10 28.85
CA ILE A 68 -23.63 23.24 28.73
C ILE A 68 -24.25 23.30 27.32
N HIS A 69 -23.44 23.17 26.26
CA HIS A 69 -23.85 23.40 24.87
C HIS A 69 -24.05 22.12 24.03
N ALA A 70 -24.24 20.97 24.67
CA ALA A 70 -24.30 19.64 24.05
C ALA A 70 -25.02 19.56 22.70
N GLY A 71 -26.24 20.08 22.60
CA GLY A 71 -27.02 20.05 21.35
C GLY A 71 -26.40 20.84 20.19
N LYS A 72 -25.71 21.96 20.48
CA LYS A 72 -24.99 22.74 19.45
C LYS A 72 -23.77 21.98 18.94
N PHE A 73 -22.95 21.46 19.85
CA PHE A 73 -21.75 20.70 19.49
C PHE A 73 -22.11 19.39 18.76
N LEU A 74 -23.17 18.69 19.19
CA LEU A 74 -23.67 17.50 18.51
C LEU A 74 -24.14 17.82 17.08
N PHE A 75 -24.93 18.88 16.88
CA PHE A 75 -25.37 19.31 15.55
C PHE A 75 -24.19 19.70 14.63
N VAL A 76 -23.27 20.53 15.11
CA VAL A 76 -22.08 20.95 14.35
C VAL A 76 -21.18 19.75 14.03
N SER A 77 -21.03 18.80 14.94
CA SER A 77 -20.22 17.59 14.70
C SER A 77 -20.86 16.67 13.67
N ILE A 78 -22.18 16.45 13.74
CA ILE A 78 -22.91 15.66 12.72
C ILE A 78 -22.81 16.33 11.34
N LEU A 79 -22.94 17.65 11.28
CA LEU A 79 -22.76 18.42 10.04
C LEU A 79 -21.33 18.29 9.49
N ALA A 80 -20.31 18.39 10.34
CA ALA A 80 -18.91 18.21 9.94
C ALA A 80 -18.64 16.78 9.42
N ILE A 81 -19.15 15.75 10.12
CA ILE A 81 -19.05 14.35 9.71
C ILE A 81 -19.73 14.14 8.34
N ALA A 82 -20.91 14.73 8.13
CA ALA A 82 -21.60 14.68 6.84
C ALA A 82 -20.79 15.37 5.72
N THR A 83 -20.33 16.60 5.94
CA THR A 83 -19.51 17.36 4.97
C THR A 83 -18.24 16.61 4.59
N PHE A 84 -17.49 16.08 5.56
CA PHE A 84 -16.29 15.29 5.27
C PHE A 84 -16.61 13.96 4.55
N SER A 85 -17.75 13.33 4.86
CA SER A 85 -18.21 12.12 4.15
C SER A 85 -18.57 12.39 2.68
N VAL A 86 -18.92 13.61 2.28
CA VAL A 86 -19.08 13.98 0.86
C VAL A 86 -17.76 13.86 0.08
N GLY A 87 -16.61 13.96 0.76
CA GLY A 87 -15.28 13.74 0.17
C GLY A 87 -15.08 12.34 -0.45
N LEU A 88 -15.91 11.34 -0.06
CA LEU A 88 -15.94 10.02 -0.69
C LEU A 88 -16.37 10.07 -2.18
N LYS A 89 -16.94 11.18 -2.67
CA LYS A 89 -17.17 11.39 -4.11
C LYS A 89 -15.89 11.58 -4.91
N SER A 90 -14.80 11.99 -4.27
CA SER A 90 -13.46 12.17 -4.88
C SER A 90 -12.59 10.91 -4.76
N MET A 91 -13.18 9.76 -4.39
CA MET A 91 -12.50 8.49 -4.16
C MET A 91 -11.95 7.90 -5.46
N THR A 92 -10.63 8.00 -5.66
CA THR A 92 -9.91 7.24 -6.69
C THR A 92 -9.62 5.82 -6.19
N PHE A 93 -9.63 4.85 -7.10
CA PHE A 93 -9.22 3.47 -6.83
C PHE A 93 -7.93 3.17 -7.58
N HIS A 94 -6.88 2.71 -6.89
CA HIS A 94 -5.74 2.08 -7.54
C HIS A 94 -5.99 0.57 -7.56
N THR A 95 -6.04 0.00 -8.75
CA THR A 95 -6.45 -1.41 -8.98
C THR A 95 -5.42 -2.20 -9.76
N ASP A 96 -4.46 -1.51 -10.37
CA ASP A 96 -3.45 -2.11 -11.22
C ASP A 96 -2.34 -2.65 -10.34
N ILE A 97 -2.02 -3.93 -10.53
CA ILE A 97 -1.20 -4.70 -9.59
C ILE A 97 0.20 -4.09 -9.43
N GLU A 98 0.78 -3.55 -10.50
CA GLU A 98 2.09 -2.89 -10.48
C GLU A 98 2.08 -1.62 -9.60
N LEU A 99 1.07 -0.75 -9.73
CA LEU A 99 0.95 0.49 -8.94
C LEU A 99 0.57 0.26 -7.46
N LEU A 100 0.06 -0.93 -7.13
CA LEU A 100 -0.20 -1.34 -5.76
C LEU A 100 1.05 -1.90 -5.06
N TRP A 101 1.96 -2.50 -5.83
CA TRP A 101 3.08 -3.29 -5.32
C TRP A 101 4.46 -2.68 -5.51
N ALA A 102 4.74 -2.04 -6.65
CA ALA A 102 6.03 -1.41 -6.92
C ALA A 102 5.97 0.08 -6.56
N GLU A 103 6.93 0.57 -5.78
CA GLU A 103 7.09 2.01 -5.60
C GLU A 103 7.50 2.65 -6.93
N PRO A 104 6.78 3.67 -7.44
CA PRO A 104 7.16 4.33 -8.69
C PRO A 104 8.56 4.94 -8.55
N SER A 105 9.44 4.57 -9.48
CA SER A 105 10.86 4.92 -9.43
C SER A 105 11.07 6.43 -9.36
N THR A 106 11.86 6.90 -8.40
CA THR A 106 12.14 8.33 -8.21
C THR A 106 12.95 8.96 -9.33
N SER A 107 13.68 8.16 -10.12
CA SER A 107 14.22 8.59 -11.41
C SER A 107 13.14 8.46 -12.49
N PRO A 108 12.80 9.53 -13.24
CA PRO A 108 11.83 9.48 -14.33
C PRO A 108 12.33 8.63 -15.53
N GLU A 109 13.63 8.38 -15.61
CA GLU A 109 14.26 7.51 -16.61
C GLU A 109 14.01 6.01 -16.39
N ALA A 110 13.69 5.60 -15.16
CA ALA A 110 13.60 4.18 -14.79
C ALA A 110 12.21 3.56 -15.02
N SER A 111 11.30 4.27 -15.71
CA SER A 111 9.96 3.78 -16.04
C SER A 111 9.69 3.63 -17.55
N PRO A 112 10.26 2.61 -18.22
CA PRO A 112 9.70 2.11 -19.47
C PRO A 112 8.30 1.52 -19.19
N LYS A 113 7.23 2.27 -19.48
CA LYS A 113 5.83 1.78 -19.47
C LYS A 113 5.52 0.78 -20.60
N GLU A 114 6.56 0.16 -21.15
CA GLU A 114 6.59 -0.59 -22.40
C GLU A 114 7.17 -2.00 -22.18
N LEU A 115 7.57 -2.34 -20.93
CA LEU A 115 8.49 -3.44 -20.64
C LEU A 115 7.86 -4.85 -20.60
N LEU A 116 6.59 -5.01 -20.96
CA LEU A 116 5.95 -6.33 -21.09
C LEU A 116 5.01 -6.38 -22.30
N SER A 117 5.37 -7.21 -23.28
CA SER A 117 4.40 -7.81 -24.20
C SER A 117 3.33 -8.58 -23.40
N THR A 118 2.08 -8.53 -23.85
CA THR A 118 0.95 -9.03 -23.07
C THR A 118 0.74 -10.52 -23.29
N HIS A 119 1.36 -11.32 -22.42
CA HIS A 119 1.34 -12.78 -22.54
C HIS A 119 -0.02 -13.36 -22.11
N GLN A 120 -0.69 -14.07 -23.03
CA GLN A 120 -1.84 -14.92 -22.70
C GLN A 120 -1.34 -16.34 -22.44
N MET A 121 -1.30 -16.72 -21.16
CA MET A 121 -0.71 -17.98 -20.71
C MET A 121 -1.79 -19.05 -20.48
N VAL A 122 -1.48 -20.31 -20.80
CA VAL A 122 -2.32 -21.49 -20.56
C VAL A 122 -1.47 -22.62 -20.01
N VAL A 123 -1.87 -23.17 -18.86
CA VAL A 123 -1.21 -24.31 -18.20
C VAL A 123 -2.17 -25.49 -18.11
N GLN A 124 -1.68 -26.67 -18.46
CA GLN A 124 -2.31 -27.97 -18.21
C GLN A 124 -1.67 -28.61 -16.98
N THR A 125 -2.50 -29.13 -16.07
CA THR A 125 -2.08 -29.96 -14.93
C THR A 125 -2.94 -31.23 -14.84
N GLY A 126 -2.45 -32.24 -14.12
CA GLY A 126 -3.35 -33.29 -13.62
C GLY A 126 -4.40 -32.73 -12.66
N VAL A 127 -5.59 -33.35 -12.61
CA VAL A 127 -6.58 -33.13 -11.55
C VAL A 127 -6.03 -33.66 -10.23
N ASP A 128 -5.41 -34.85 -10.26
CA ASP A 128 -4.57 -35.37 -9.18
C ASP A 128 -3.11 -34.91 -9.36
N PRO A 129 -2.42 -34.48 -8.29
CA PRO A 129 -1.11 -33.81 -8.36
C PRO A 129 0.09 -34.72 -8.66
N ASP A 130 -0.16 -36.02 -8.92
CA ASP A 130 0.84 -37.05 -9.19
C ASP A 130 0.69 -37.69 -10.58
N VAL A 131 -0.30 -37.27 -11.38
CA VAL A 131 -0.45 -37.65 -12.79
C VAL A 131 0.75 -37.13 -13.59
N ASP A 132 1.28 -37.98 -14.48
CA ASP A 132 2.35 -37.63 -15.41
C ASP A 132 1.81 -37.24 -16.79
N LEU A 133 2.25 -36.09 -17.30
CA LEU A 133 1.76 -35.50 -18.54
C LEU A 133 2.57 -35.89 -19.78
N LEU A 134 3.65 -36.67 -19.65
CA LEU A 134 4.54 -37.10 -20.75
C LEU A 134 3.96 -38.21 -21.65
N HIS A 135 2.66 -38.13 -21.94
CA HIS A 135 1.92 -39.11 -22.72
C HIS A 135 1.34 -38.43 -23.97
N ALA A 136 1.41 -39.08 -25.14
CA ALA A 136 0.97 -38.48 -26.41
C ALA A 136 -0.49 -37.97 -26.35
N HIS A 137 -1.37 -38.71 -25.66
CA HIS A 137 -2.76 -38.30 -25.42
C HIS A 137 -2.88 -36.98 -24.65
N SER A 138 -2.01 -36.72 -23.67
CA SER A 138 -1.97 -35.47 -22.88
C SER A 138 -1.64 -34.26 -23.77
N LEU A 139 -0.61 -34.38 -24.61
CA LEU A 139 -0.20 -33.31 -25.53
C LEU A 139 -1.24 -33.09 -26.65
N LEU A 140 -1.88 -34.16 -27.14
CA LEU A 140 -2.98 -34.05 -28.12
C LEU A 140 -4.26 -33.44 -27.50
N GLU A 141 -4.55 -33.72 -26.23
CA GLU A 141 -5.61 -33.07 -25.45
C GLU A 141 -5.36 -31.55 -25.30
N HIS A 142 -4.10 -31.16 -25.08
CA HIS A 142 -3.65 -29.77 -25.00
C HIS A 142 -3.75 -29.06 -26.35
N LEU A 143 -3.18 -29.65 -27.41
CA LEU A 143 -3.25 -29.18 -28.80
C LEU A 143 -4.69 -28.81 -29.21
N ASN A 144 -5.62 -29.74 -28.99
CA ASN A 144 -7.02 -29.56 -29.38
C ASN A 144 -7.70 -28.39 -28.63
N LEU A 145 -7.34 -28.19 -27.36
CA LEU A 145 -7.89 -27.08 -26.55
C LEU A 145 -7.26 -25.73 -26.94
N ILE A 146 -5.94 -25.66 -27.11
CA ILE A 146 -5.26 -24.42 -27.54
C ILE A 146 -5.76 -23.99 -28.92
N ARG A 147 -5.93 -24.95 -29.85
CA ARG A 147 -6.50 -24.69 -31.17
C ARG A 147 -7.90 -24.09 -31.09
N GLN A 148 -8.85 -24.75 -30.42
CA GLN A 148 -10.23 -24.24 -30.30
C GLN A 148 -10.29 -22.87 -29.59
N ALA A 149 -9.40 -22.61 -28.64
CA ALA A 149 -9.28 -21.31 -27.99
C ALA A 149 -8.66 -20.23 -28.93
N SER A 150 -7.73 -20.60 -29.81
CA SER A 150 -7.11 -19.68 -30.79
C SER A 150 -8.06 -19.26 -31.92
N GLU A 151 -9.02 -20.11 -32.27
CA GLU A 151 -10.08 -19.85 -33.26
C GLU A 151 -11.13 -18.82 -32.75
N VAL A 152 -10.98 -18.30 -31.52
CA VAL A 152 -11.83 -17.26 -30.94
C VAL A 152 -11.66 -15.91 -31.64
N SER A 153 -12.77 -15.41 -32.18
CA SER A 153 -12.91 -14.05 -32.72
C SER A 153 -13.87 -13.18 -31.90
N ILE A 154 -13.70 -11.86 -31.95
CA ILE A 154 -14.66 -10.86 -31.46
C ILE A 154 -15.07 -9.93 -32.62
N ASN A 155 -16.25 -9.31 -32.54
CA ASN A 155 -16.63 -8.20 -33.41
C ASN A 155 -16.87 -6.97 -32.54
N MET A 156 -16.10 -5.90 -32.75
CA MET A 156 -16.26 -4.61 -32.08
C MET A 156 -15.82 -3.47 -33.01
N PHE A 157 -16.53 -2.34 -32.93
CA PHE A 157 -16.44 -1.24 -33.89
C PHE A 157 -16.67 -1.72 -35.34
N ASP A 158 -17.68 -2.58 -35.50
CA ASP A 158 -18.10 -3.24 -36.76
C ASP A 158 -17.03 -4.07 -37.50
N MET A 159 -15.85 -4.26 -36.87
CA MET A 159 -14.74 -5.04 -37.40
C MET A 159 -14.53 -6.36 -36.64
N PRO A 160 -14.28 -7.47 -37.36
CA PRO A 160 -13.83 -8.71 -36.74
C PRO A 160 -12.35 -8.62 -36.32
N TRP A 161 -12.06 -9.16 -35.15
CA TRP A 161 -10.72 -9.31 -34.60
C TRP A 161 -10.47 -10.75 -34.17
N ARG A 162 -9.31 -11.30 -34.53
CA ARG A 162 -8.86 -12.69 -34.33
C ARG A 162 -7.47 -12.70 -33.70
N LEU A 163 -6.95 -13.85 -33.30
CA LEU A 163 -5.61 -13.96 -32.72
C LEU A 163 -4.51 -13.28 -33.57
N LYS A 164 -4.55 -13.45 -34.90
CA LYS A 164 -3.59 -12.81 -35.83
C LYS A 164 -3.57 -11.28 -35.76
N ASP A 165 -4.64 -10.64 -35.25
CA ASP A 165 -4.70 -9.19 -35.13
C ASP A 165 -4.07 -8.62 -33.84
N PHE A 166 -3.73 -9.51 -32.89
CA PHE A 166 -3.19 -9.17 -31.57
C PHE A 166 -1.81 -9.78 -31.31
N CYS A 167 -1.48 -10.88 -31.97
CA CYS A 167 -0.27 -11.63 -31.69
C CYS A 167 0.98 -10.93 -32.20
N GLU A 168 2.10 -11.17 -31.54
CA GLU A 168 3.41 -10.78 -32.04
C GLU A 168 3.77 -11.72 -33.22
N SER A 169 4.08 -11.16 -34.39
CA SER A 169 4.43 -11.90 -35.61
C SER A 169 5.85 -11.57 -36.06
N PRO A 170 6.68 -12.56 -36.46
CA PRO A 170 8.02 -12.31 -36.99
C PRO A 170 7.98 -11.37 -38.21
N ASN A 171 8.90 -10.41 -38.23
CA ASN A 171 8.97 -9.43 -39.32
C ASN A 171 9.36 -10.10 -40.66
N ILE A 172 8.74 -9.61 -41.71
CA ILE A 172 8.88 -10.11 -43.09
C ILE A 172 10.06 -9.38 -43.73
N PRO A 173 10.99 -10.07 -44.42
CA PRO A 173 12.03 -9.38 -45.18
C PRO A 173 11.41 -8.55 -46.31
N ASN A 174 11.89 -7.32 -46.50
CA ASN A 174 11.53 -6.51 -47.66
C ASN A 174 12.09 -7.18 -48.94
N VAL A 175 11.22 -7.50 -49.89
CA VAL A 175 11.54 -8.22 -51.13
C VAL A 175 10.88 -7.50 -52.31
N ASP A 176 11.66 -7.15 -53.34
CA ASP A 176 11.21 -6.43 -54.55
C ASP A 176 10.02 -7.09 -55.29
N ALA A 177 9.72 -8.36 -54.99
CA ALA A 177 8.60 -9.11 -55.53
C ALA A 177 7.39 -9.09 -54.57
N GLN A 178 6.45 -8.16 -54.80
CA GLN A 178 5.18 -8.02 -54.04
C GLN A 178 4.37 -9.32 -53.88
N TYR A 179 4.47 -10.26 -54.83
CA TYR A 179 3.78 -11.55 -54.73
C TYR A 179 4.41 -12.48 -53.66
N ILE A 180 5.71 -12.32 -53.36
CA ILE A 180 6.41 -13.06 -52.29
C ILE A 180 6.12 -12.40 -50.93
N GLU A 181 6.13 -11.07 -50.87
CA GLU A 181 5.70 -10.28 -49.71
C GLU A 181 4.30 -10.72 -49.26
N GLN A 182 3.31 -10.75 -50.17
CA GLN A 182 1.95 -11.21 -49.88
C GLN A 182 1.86 -12.69 -49.45
N ILE A 183 2.75 -13.57 -49.96
CA ILE A 183 2.85 -14.97 -49.48
C ILE A 183 3.32 -14.99 -48.03
N PHE A 184 4.35 -14.22 -47.67
CA PHE A 184 4.84 -14.11 -46.29
C PHE A 184 3.82 -13.45 -45.37
N GLU A 185 3.15 -12.37 -45.76
CA GLU A 185 2.08 -11.74 -44.98
C GLU A 185 1.02 -12.75 -44.55
N ASN A 186 0.65 -13.66 -45.45
CA ASN A 186 -0.35 -14.68 -45.16
C ASN A 186 0.23 -15.85 -44.35
N MET A 187 1.45 -16.29 -44.65
CA MET A 187 2.07 -17.49 -44.08
C MET A 187 2.76 -17.29 -42.73
N MET A 188 3.32 -16.11 -42.42
CA MET A 188 3.98 -15.85 -41.15
C MET A 188 3.01 -16.07 -39.97
N PRO A 189 3.36 -16.92 -38.99
CA PRO A 189 2.49 -17.27 -37.88
C PRO A 189 2.68 -16.33 -36.68
N CYS A 190 1.73 -16.38 -35.75
CA CYS A 190 1.91 -15.82 -34.41
C CYS A 190 3.04 -16.53 -33.67
N SER A 191 3.80 -15.78 -32.86
CA SER A 191 4.75 -16.38 -31.92
C SER A 191 4.02 -17.01 -30.73
N ILE A 192 4.20 -18.32 -30.57
CA ILE A 192 3.57 -19.13 -29.51
C ILE A 192 4.65 -20.06 -28.94
N SER A 193 5.02 -19.89 -27.69
CA SER A 193 5.95 -20.79 -27.00
C SER A 193 5.19 -22.00 -26.48
N THR A 194 5.52 -23.21 -26.93
CA THR A 194 4.74 -24.42 -26.60
C THR A 194 5.60 -25.70 -26.65
N PRO A 195 5.37 -26.69 -25.76
CA PRO A 195 6.03 -28.00 -25.84
C PRO A 195 5.63 -28.81 -27.08
N LEU A 196 4.58 -28.38 -27.80
CA LEU A 196 4.17 -28.97 -29.07
C LEU A 196 5.14 -28.65 -30.22
N ASP A 197 6.02 -27.64 -30.09
CA ASP A 197 6.97 -27.27 -31.15
C ASP A 197 8.09 -28.30 -31.34
N CYS A 198 8.35 -29.17 -30.35
CA CYS A 198 9.22 -30.33 -30.51
C CYS A 198 8.64 -31.38 -31.50
N PHE A 199 7.33 -31.35 -31.75
CA PHE A 199 6.62 -32.35 -32.54
C PHE A 199 6.06 -31.73 -33.82
N TRP A 200 5.73 -32.58 -34.81
CA TRP A 200 5.07 -32.11 -36.02
C TRP A 200 3.72 -31.42 -35.71
N GLU A 201 2.99 -31.88 -34.68
CA GLU A 201 1.71 -31.30 -34.27
C GLU A 201 1.76 -29.80 -33.88
N GLY A 202 2.92 -29.23 -33.52
CA GLY A 202 3.06 -27.78 -33.32
C GLY A 202 2.61 -26.97 -34.55
N SER A 203 2.86 -27.50 -35.75
CA SER A 203 2.40 -26.91 -37.02
C SER A 203 0.88 -26.76 -37.16
N LYS A 204 0.09 -27.48 -36.37
CA LYS A 204 -1.39 -27.40 -36.34
C LYS A 204 -1.92 -26.25 -35.47
N LEU A 205 -1.06 -25.59 -34.69
CA LEU A 205 -1.37 -24.33 -33.99
C LEU A 205 -0.97 -23.10 -34.81
N LEU A 206 -0.05 -23.26 -35.76
CA LEU A 206 0.36 -22.22 -36.68
C LEU A 206 -0.66 -22.10 -37.83
N GLY A 207 -0.70 -20.93 -38.47
CA GLY A 207 -1.65 -20.64 -39.54
C GLY A 207 -1.27 -21.24 -40.92
N PRO A 208 -1.69 -20.60 -42.01
CA PRO A 208 -2.87 -19.73 -42.10
C PRO A 208 -4.18 -20.55 -42.01
N GLU A 209 -5.27 -19.89 -41.59
CA GLU A 209 -6.61 -20.49 -41.57
C GLU A 209 -7.00 -21.06 -42.94
N PHE A 210 -6.77 -20.26 -43.99
CA PHE A 210 -6.98 -20.61 -45.39
C PHE A 210 -5.66 -21.06 -46.01
N PRO A 211 -5.62 -22.15 -46.81
CA PRO A 211 -4.39 -22.57 -47.48
C PRO A 211 -3.87 -21.50 -48.47
N VAL A 212 -2.55 -21.28 -48.52
CA VAL A 212 -1.91 -20.39 -49.49
C VAL A 212 -1.65 -21.15 -50.80
N HIS A 213 -1.90 -20.52 -51.94
CA HIS A 213 -1.51 -21.01 -53.25
C HIS A 213 -0.17 -20.39 -53.65
N ILE A 214 0.80 -21.21 -54.06
CA ILE A 214 2.09 -20.72 -54.56
C ILE A 214 2.07 -20.74 -56.10
N PRO A 215 2.43 -19.63 -56.78
CA PRO A 215 2.47 -19.53 -58.24
C PRO A 215 3.24 -20.64 -58.96
N TYR A 216 3.05 -20.69 -60.29
CA TYR A 216 3.67 -21.66 -61.19
C TYR A 216 3.33 -23.14 -60.88
N GLY A 217 2.31 -23.40 -60.06
CA GLY A 217 1.91 -24.74 -59.65
C GLY A 217 3.02 -25.47 -58.88
N VAL A 218 3.69 -24.78 -57.95
CA VAL A 218 4.71 -25.39 -57.07
C VAL A 218 4.05 -26.14 -55.91
N GLY A 219 2.92 -25.65 -55.44
CA GLY A 219 2.06 -26.31 -54.46
C GLY A 219 0.71 -25.61 -54.32
N ASP A 220 -0.36 -26.38 -54.53
CA ASP A 220 -1.71 -25.97 -54.14
C ASP A 220 -1.95 -26.31 -52.67
N GLN A 221 -2.62 -25.41 -51.97
CA GLN A 221 -3.03 -25.56 -50.56
C GLN A 221 -1.89 -25.80 -49.56
N ILE A 222 -0.96 -24.84 -49.48
CA ILE A 222 0.14 -24.84 -48.51
C ILE A 222 -0.28 -24.28 -47.14
N LYS A 223 0.15 -24.95 -46.07
CA LYS A 223 0.02 -24.60 -44.64
C LYS A 223 1.27 -25.07 -43.88
N TRP A 224 1.52 -24.60 -42.66
CA TRP A 224 2.66 -25.08 -41.85
C TRP A 224 2.68 -26.62 -41.65
N THR A 225 1.53 -27.29 -41.73
CA THR A 225 1.42 -28.76 -41.64
C THR A 225 2.03 -29.52 -42.83
N ASN A 226 2.11 -28.92 -44.02
CA ASN A 226 2.68 -29.52 -45.25
C ASN A 226 3.81 -28.69 -45.89
N LEU A 227 4.19 -27.56 -45.27
CA LEU A 227 5.25 -26.66 -45.74
C LEU A 227 6.64 -27.28 -45.52
N ASN A 228 7.40 -27.45 -46.60
CA ASN A 228 8.86 -27.65 -46.57
C ASN A 228 9.53 -26.49 -47.34
N PRO A 229 10.07 -25.46 -46.65
CA PRO A 229 10.64 -24.27 -47.30
C PRO A 229 11.75 -24.60 -48.31
N GLU A 230 12.71 -25.45 -47.91
CA GLU A 230 13.80 -25.89 -48.81
C GLU A 230 13.29 -26.56 -50.09
N GLN A 231 12.33 -27.49 -50.01
CA GLN A 231 11.78 -28.15 -51.20
C GLN A 231 11.00 -27.19 -52.08
N ILE A 232 10.31 -26.20 -51.50
CA ILE A 232 9.55 -25.20 -52.25
C ILE A 232 10.49 -24.27 -53.02
N ILE A 233 11.57 -23.77 -52.41
CA ILE A 233 12.58 -22.97 -53.12
C ILE A 233 13.26 -23.79 -54.21
N LYS A 234 13.68 -25.04 -53.91
CA LYS A 234 14.27 -25.95 -54.90
C LYS A 234 13.34 -26.20 -56.10
N ARG A 235 12.02 -26.16 -55.92
CA ARG A 235 11.03 -26.23 -57.02
C ARG A 235 10.86 -24.89 -57.75
N LEU A 236 10.71 -23.77 -57.03
CA LEU A 236 10.58 -22.42 -57.62
C LEU A 236 11.75 -22.12 -58.56
N LYS A 237 12.98 -22.34 -58.09
CA LYS A 237 14.26 -22.18 -58.82
C LYS A 237 14.38 -23.03 -60.10
N THR A 238 13.49 -24.02 -60.30
CA THR A 238 13.41 -24.83 -61.55
C THR A 238 12.28 -24.39 -62.50
N LYS A 239 11.38 -23.51 -62.07
CA LYS A 239 10.23 -23.01 -62.84
C LYS A 239 10.31 -21.52 -63.17
N GLU A 240 10.97 -20.75 -62.32
CA GLU A 240 11.19 -19.32 -62.45
C GLU A 240 12.69 -19.06 -62.26
N SER A 241 13.31 -18.36 -63.21
CA SER A 241 14.75 -18.09 -63.26
C SER A 241 15.12 -16.62 -63.00
N ASN A 242 14.11 -15.76 -62.85
CA ASN A 242 14.27 -14.30 -62.92
C ASN A 242 14.20 -13.62 -61.54
N PHE A 243 13.92 -14.38 -60.48
CA PHE A 243 13.94 -13.92 -59.10
C PHE A 243 15.28 -14.25 -58.43
N ASP A 244 15.79 -13.38 -57.56
CA ASP A 244 17.02 -13.65 -56.82
C ASP A 244 16.78 -14.52 -55.58
N TYR A 245 16.79 -15.84 -55.80
CA TYR A 245 16.70 -16.82 -54.71
C TYR A 245 17.90 -16.79 -53.75
N HIS A 246 19.02 -16.12 -54.05
CA HIS A 246 20.20 -16.11 -53.17
C HIS A 246 19.91 -15.36 -51.86
N SER A 247 19.32 -14.17 -51.96
CA SER A 247 18.95 -13.36 -50.78
C SER A 247 17.86 -14.05 -49.93
N LEU A 248 16.96 -14.83 -50.56
CA LEU A 248 15.93 -15.61 -49.87
C LEU A 248 16.46 -16.91 -49.22
N GLU A 249 17.29 -17.69 -49.94
CA GLU A 249 17.97 -18.88 -49.41
C GLU A 249 18.85 -18.53 -48.20
N ASP A 250 19.53 -17.38 -48.27
CA ASP A 250 20.36 -16.86 -47.18
C ASP A 250 19.55 -16.42 -45.96
N TYR A 251 18.43 -15.70 -46.14
CA TYR A 251 17.54 -15.32 -45.03
C TYR A 251 17.05 -16.55 -44.25
N LEU A 252 16.55 -17.58 -44.96
CA LEU A 252 16.10 -18.81 -44.30
C LEU A 252 17.26 -19.55 -43.61
N LYS A 253 18.43 -19.64 -44.25
CA LYS A 253 19.62 -20.25 -43.68
C LYS A 253 20.09 -19.53 -42.41
N ARG A 254 20.09 -18.19 -42.38
CA ARG A 254 20.46 -17.39 -41.19
C ARG A 254 19.44 -17.44 -40.07
N ALA A 255 18.15 -17.61 -40.38
CA ALA A 255 17.10 -17.88 -39.39
C ALA A 255 17.10 -19.34 -38.86
N GLY A 256 17.81 -20.26 -39.52
CA GLY A 256 17.75 -21.70 -39.21
C GLY A 256 16.42 -22.33 -39.64
N ILE A 257 15.81 -21.86 -40.73
CA ILE A 257 14.58 -22.39 -41.32
C ILE A 257 14.95 -23.37 -42.43
N THR A 258 14.82 -24.67 -42.18
CA THR A 258 15.20 -25.76 -43.09
C THR A 258 13.95 -26.48 -43.65
N SER A 259 13.57 -27.61 -43.04
CA SER A 259 12.39 -28.43 -43.35
C SER A 259 11.13 -28.02 -42.55
N GLY A 260 11.27 -27.07 -41.63
CA GLY A 260 10.18 -26.56 -40.78
C GLY A 260 9.72 -27.59 -39.75
N TYR A 261 8.53 -28.16 -39.97
CA TYR A 261 7.93 -29.19 -39.10
C TYR A 261 7.95 -30.60 -39.72
N GLN A 262 8.43 -30.75 -40.97
CA GLN A 262 8.24 -31.98 -41.75
C GLN A 262 9.11 -33.16 -41.30
N GLU A 263 10.20 -32.90 -40.57
CA GLU A 263 11.15 -33.91 -40.09
C GLU A 263 11.05 -34.12 -38.56
N LYS A 264 10.13 -33.42 -37.88
CA LYS A 264 9.86 -33.61 -36.46
C LYS A 264 8.97 -34.85 -36.22
N PRO A 265 9.11 -35.57 -35.09
CA PRO A 265 8.27 -36.73 -34.78
C PRO A 265 6.79 -36.35 -34.63
N CYS A 266 5.89 -37.22 -35.11
CA CYS A 266 4.44 -37.09 -34.90
C CYS A 266 4.04 -37.71 -33.55
N LEU A 267 3.25 -37.01 -32.73
CA LEU A 267 2.64 -37.58 -31.51
C LEU A 267 1.65 -38.71 -31.86
N ASN A 268 1.01 -38.64 -33.03
CA ASN A 268 0.25 -39.75 -33.61
C ASN A 268 0.87 -40.26 -34.93
N PRO A 269 1.69 -41.32 -34.90
CA PRO A 269 2.25 -41.98 -36.09
C PRO A 269 1.24 -42.47 -37.14
N LYS A 270 -0.05 -42.55 -36.80
CA LYS A 270 -1.14 -43.05 -37.65
C LYS A 270 -2.12 -41.95 -38.07
N ASP A 271 -1.78 -40.69 -37.82
CA ASP A 271 -2.50 -39.53 -38.36
C ASP A 271 -2.31 -39.50 -39.90
N PRO A 272 -3.38 -39.43 -40.71
CA PRO A 272 -3.25 -39.39 -42.17
C PRO A 272 -2.48 -38.16 -42.69
N ASP A 273 -2.46 -37.06 -41.91
CA ASP A 273 -1.75 -35.83 -42.26
C ASP A 273 -0.26 -35.87 -41.82
N CYS A 274 0.17 -36.85 -41.01
CA CYS A 274 1.56 -36.96 -40.54
C CYS A 274 2.53 -37.15 -41.73
N PRO A 275 3.60 -36.34 -41.85
CA PRO A 275 4.45 -36.35 -43.04
C PRO A 275 5.32 -37.60 -43.11
N LYS A 276 5.51 -38.10 -44.34
CA LYS A 276 6.34 -39.29 -44.64
C LYS A 276 7.83 -39.11 -44.34
N THR A 277 8.26 -37.89 -44.07
CA THR A 277 9.61 -37.50 -43.65
C THR A 277 9.80 -37.51 -42.12
N ALA A 278 8.73 -37.65 -41.32
CA ALA A 278 8.85 -37.79 -39.88
C ALA A 278 9.53 -39.13 -39.52
N PRO A 279 10.48 -39.16 -38.56
CA PRO A 279 11.29 -40.34 -38.25
C PRO A 279 10.49 -41.53 -37.70
N ASN A 280 9.24 -41.29 -37.28
CA ASN A 280 8.33 -42.28 -36.72
C ASN A 280 7.05 -42.51 -37.57
N TYR A 281 7.00 -42.03 -38.81
CA TYR A 281 5.84 -42.19 -39.70
C TYR A 281 5.37 -43.66 -39.80
N ASN A 282 4.10 -43.92 -39.53
CA ASN A 282 3.48 -45.26 -39.48
C ASN A 282 4.17 -46.27 -38.54
N SER A 283 4.98 -45.80 -37.59
CA SER A 283 5.59 -46.66 -36.56
C SER A 283 4.55 -47.17 -35.55
N SER A 284 4.86 -48.28 -34.91
CA SER A 284 4.11 -48.81 -33.75
C SER A 284 4.90 -48.73 -32.43
N LEU A 285 6.09 -48.14 -32.44
CA LEU A 285 6.83 -47.80 -31.22
C LEU A 285 6.31 -46.48 -30.62
N PRO A 286 6.12 -46.39 -29.30
CA PRO A 286 5.80 -45.12 -28.65
C PRO A 286 6.98 -44.15 -28.72
N VAL A 287 6.70 -42.86 -28.87
CA VAL A 287 7.71 -41.79 -28.84
C VAL A 287 8.12 -41.52 -27.39
N ASP A 288 9.42 -41.41 -27.13
CA ASP A 288 9.92 -40.93 -25.84
C ASP A 288 9.80 -39.40 -25.78
N ILE A 289 8.61 -38.94 -25.37
CA ILE A 289 8.29 -37.51 -25.18
C ILE A 289 9.23 -36.86 -24.14
N GLY A 290 9.78 -37.63 -23.20
CA GLY A 290 10.78 -37.15 -22.25
C GLY A 290 12.13 -36.85 -22.91
N ALA A 291 12.55 -37.67 -23.88
CA ALA A 291 13.75 -37.42 -24.66
C ALA A 291 13.60 -36.17 -25.54
N GLU A 292 12.53 -36.08 -26.35
CA GLU A 292 12.31 -34.95 -27.27
C GLU A 292 12.18 -33.59 -26.55
N LEU A 293 11.63 -33.57 -25.33
CA LEU A 293 11.53 -32.34 -24.51
C LEU A 293 12.82 -32.02 -23.72
N THR A 294 13.82 -32.90 -23.68
CA THR A 294 15.05 -32.67 -22.91
C THR A 294 15.94 -31.64 -23.59
N GLY A 295 16.07 -30.45 -22.98
CA GLY A 295 16.84 -29.33 -23.53
C GLY A 295 15.98 -28.13 -23.97
N GLY A 296 14.71 -28.37 -24.30
CA GLY A 296 13.79 -27.35 -24.84
C GLY A 296 13.37 -27.64 -26.28
N CYS A 297 12.38 -26.91 -26.78
CA CYS A 297 11.85 -27.08 -28.14
C CYS A 297 12.34 -25.98 -29.08
N TYR A 298 12.71 -26.35 -30.29
CA TYR A 298 12.97 -25.41 -31.38
C TYR A 298 11.69 -25.21 -32.22
N GLY A 299 11.37 -23.96 -32.54
CA GLY A 299 10.23 -23.57 -33.39
C GLY A 299 10.46 -23.90 -34.87
N PHE A 300 10.06 -23.01 -35.79
CA PHE A 300 10.35 -23.16 -37.23
C PHE A 300 11.67 -22.49 -37.65
N ALA A 301 12.12 -21.47 -36.92
CA ALA A 301 13.37 -20.75 -37.11
C ALA A 301 14.35 -21.11 -35.99
N ALA A 302 15.07 -22.22 -36.16
CA ALA A 302 15.74 -22.90 -35.05
C ALA A 302 16.89 -22.10 -34.40
N LYS A 303 17.44 -21.06 -35.05
CA LYS A 303 18.46 -20.20 -34.44
C LYS A 303 17.88 -19.22 -33.40
N TYR A 304 16.67 -18.75 -33.63
CA TYR A 304 16.06 -17.63 -32.90
C TYR A 304 14.85 -18.04 -32.04
N MET A 305 14.13 -19.09 -32.42
CA MET A 305 12.98 -19.60 -31.69
C MET A 305 13.34 -20.88 -30.93
N HIS A 306 14.07 -20.73 -29.82
CA HIS A 306 14.32 -21.82 -28.86
C HIS A 306 13.55 -21.56 -27.56
N TRP A 307 12.68 -22.50 -27.18
CA TRP A 307 11.86 -22.45 -25.99
C TRP A 307 12.50 -23.31 -24.88
N PRO A 308 13.11 -22.72 -23.84
CA PRO A 308 13.83 -23.46 -22.81
C PRO A 308 12.89 -24.42 -22.07
N GLU A 309 13.35 -25.63 -21.77
CA GLU A 309 12.59 -26.67 -21.05
C GLU A 309 11.80 -26.14 -19.84
N ALA A 310 12.42 -25.28 -19.02
CA ALA A 310 11.84 -24.71 -17.80
C ALA A 310 10.69 -23.70 -18.02
N LEU A 311 10.49 -23.21 -19.25
CA LEU A 311 9.36 -22.36 -19.65
C LEU A 311 8.14 -23.19 -20.06
N ILE A 312 8.36 -24.34 -20.71
CA ILE A 312 7.30 -25.15 -21.36
C ILE A 312 6.90 -26.39 -20.55
N VAL A 313 7.77 -26.93 -19.68
CA VAL A 313 7.54 -28.15 -18.90
C VAL A 313 7.79 -27.90 -17.41
N GLY A 314 6.80 -28.21 -16.57
CA GLY A 314 6.78 -27.91 -15.14
C GLY A 314 6.78 -29.15 -14.25
N GLY A 315 7.41 -29.03 -13.08
CA GLY A 315 7.45 -30.14 -12.10
C GLY A 315 8.27 -31.35 -12.55
N VAL A 316 9.29 -31.13 -13.38
CA VAL A 316 10.12 -32.15 -14.03
C VAL A 316 10.89 -33.02 -13.03
N SER A 317 10.89 -34.33 -13.27
CA SER A 317 11.81 -35.30 -12.64
C SER A 317 12.81 -35.83 -13.67
N LYS A 318 14.11 -35.75 -13.37
CA LYS A 318 15.21 -36.12 -14.30
C LYS A 318 16.00 -37.32 -13.82
N ASN A 319 16.51 -38.10 -14.77
CA ASN A 319 17.51 -39.13 -14.54
C ASN A 319 18.91 -38.50 -14.33
N LYS A 320 19.90 -39.30 -13.87
CA LYS A 320 21.31 -38.87 -13.72
C LYS A 320 21.95 -38.35 -15.03
N THR A 321 21.39 -38.71 -16.18
CA THR A 321 21.80 -38.30 -17.52
C THR A 321 21.13 -36.99 -18.01
N GLY A 322 20.30 -36.34 -17.19
CA GLY A 322 19.54 -35.14 -17.57
C GLY A 322 18.22 -35.40 -18.32
N HIS A 323 18.04 -36.61 -18.85
CA HIS A 323 16.80 -37.09 -19.49
C HIS A 323 15.58 -36.96 -18.57
N ILE A 324 14.48 -36.43 -19.11
CA ILE A 324 13.21 -36.22 -18.40
C ILE A 324 12.44 -37.54 -18.29
N LYS A 325 12.00 -37.89 -17.07
CA LYS A 325 11.23 -39.11 -16.77
C LYS A 325 9.78 -38.88 -16.31
N GLN A 326 9.46 -37.68 -15.84
CA GLN A 326 8.11 -37.30 -15.39
C GLN A 326 7.94 -35.78 -15.51
N ALA A 327 6.75 -35.31 -15.88
CA ALA A 327 6.36 -33.90 -15.84
C ALA A 327 4.93 -33.75 -15.31
N LYS A 328 4.71 -32.75 -14.46
CA LYS A 328 3.43 -32.55 -13.74
C LYS A 328 2.61 -31.37 -14.25
N ALA A 329 3.21 -30.51 -15.06
CA ALA A 329 2.53 -29.42 -15.75
C ALA A 329 3.13 -29.18 -17.15
N LEU A 330 2.31 -28.73 -18.08
CA LEU A 330 2.72 -28.26 -19.41
C LEU A 330 2.20 -26.83 -19.60
N GLN A 331 3.00 -25.96 -20.22
CA GLN A 331 2.68 -24.54 -20.41
C GLN A 331 2.77 -24.13 -21.88
N THR A 332 1.76 -23.43 -22.36
CA THR A 332 1.78 -22.70 -23.62
C THR A 332 1.63 -21.20 -23.34
N VAL A 333 2.43 -20.40 -24.01
CA VAL A 333 2.41 -18.93 -23.91
C VAL A 333 2.16 -18.36 -25.30
N VAL A 334 1.07 -17.60 -25.44
CA VAL A 334 0.78 -16.83 -26.65
C VAL A 334 1.28 -15.41 -26.44
N GLN A 335 2.17 -14.93 -27.30
CA GLN A 335 2.70 -13.57 -27.25
C GLN A 335 1.75 -12.61 -27.98
N LEU A 336 1.33 -11.54 -27.30
CA LEU A 336 0.44 -10.51 -27.84
C LEU A 336 1.06 -9.14 -27.65
N MET A 337 0.78 -8.24 -28.58
CA MET A 337 1.20 -6.84 -28.53
C MET A 337 0.71 -6.13 -27.25
N GLY A 338 1.47 -5.15 -26.78
CA GLY A 338 1.05 -4.23 -25.72
C GLY A 338 -0.07 -3.27 -26.17
N GLU A 339 -0.78 -2.63 -25.24
CA GLU A 339 -1.89 -1.71 -25.59
C GLU A 339 -1.43 -0.51 -26.45
N LYS A 340 -0.21 -0.01 -26.20
CA LYS A 340 0.43 1.06 -26.99
C LYS A 340 0.90 0.54 -28.35
N GLU A 341 1.53 -0.62 -28.36
CA GLU A 341 2.08 -1.28 -29.57
C GLU A 341 0.96 -1.67 -30.54
N LEU A 342 -0.13 -2.26 -30.05
CA LEU A 342 -1.34 -2.55 -30.82
C LEU A 342 -1.99 -1.27 -31.38
N TYR A 343 -1.87 -0.15 -30.67
CA TYR A 343 -2.29 1.15 -31.20
C TYR A 343 -1.37 1.62 -32.33
N GLU A 344 -0.05 1.58 -32.15
CA GLU A 344 0.95 1.99 -33.15
C GLU A 344 0.88 1.10 -34.41
N TYR A 345 0.83 -0.22 -34.27
CA TYR A 345 0.81 -1.22 -35.36
C TYR A 345 -0.38 -1.02 -36.31
N TRP A 346 -1.57 -0.78 -35.77
CA TRP A 346 -2.76 -0.51 -36.59
C TRP A 346 -2.91 0.98 -36.99
N SER A 347 -2.03 1.87 -36.52
CA SER A 347 -2.14 3.31 -36.80
C SER A 347 -1.95 3.61 -38.28
N GLY A 348 -2.90 4.32 -38.89
CA GLY A 348 -2.88 4.60 -40.34
C GLY A 348 -3.23 3.41 -41.24
N HIS A 349 -3.63 2.26 -40.68
CA HIS A 349 -4.01 1.09 -41.47
C HIS A 349 -5.48 1.11 -41.88
N TYR A 350 -5.80 0.62 -43.10
CA TYR A 350 -7.17 0.64 -43.65
C TYR A 350 -8.21 -0.04 -42.75
N LYS A 351 -7.80 -1.07 -42.00
CA LYS A 351 -8.65 -1.82 -41.06
C LYS A 351 -9.29 -0.91 -39.99
N VAL A 352 -8.62 0.17 -39.59
CA VAL A 352 -9.11 1.08 -38.53
C VAL A 352 -9.42 2.49 -39.02
N HIS A 353 -9.18 2.86 -40.29
CA HIS A 353 -9.39 4.22 -40.80
C HIS A 353 -10.82 4.79 -40.62
N HIS A 354 -11.85 3.94 -40.58
CA HIS A 354 -13.23 4.35 -40.33
C HIS A 354 -13.55 4.52 -38.83
N ILE A 355 -12.61 4.16 -37.95
CA ILE A 355 -12.68 4.31 -36.50
C ILE A 355 -11.76 5.47 -36.10
N SER A 356 -12.19 6.32 -35.18
CA SER A 356 -11.27 7.22 -34.46
C SER A 356 -10.37 6.39 -33.52
N TRP A 357 -9.36 5.73 -34.06
CA TRP A 357 -8.48 4.80 -33.36
C TRP A 357 -7.67 5.49 -32.26
N SER A 358 -7.60 4.87 -31.08
CA SER A 358 -6.91 5.40 -29.91
C SER A 358 -6.42 4.26 -29.01
N GLN A 359 -5.44 4.54 -28.16
CA GLN A 359 -4.90 3.57 -27.20
C GLN A 359 -5.99 2.99 -26.28
N GLU A 360 -6.98 3.79 -25.87
CA GLU A 360 -8.14 3.33 -25.09
C GLU A 360 -8.99 2.30 -25.85
N LYS A 361 -9.14 2.46 -27.17
CA LYS A 361 -9.85 1.47 -28.01
C LYS A 361 -8.99 0.23 -28.22
N ALA A 362 -7.69 0.37 -28.43
CA ALA A 362 -6.76 -0.77 -28.52
C ALA A 362 -6.82 -1.63 -27.24
N SER A 363 -6.73 -0.98 -26.07
CA SER A 363 -6.95 -1.60 -24.75
C SER A 363 -8.29 -2.32 -24.68
N LEU A 364 -9.41 -1.65 -25.02
CA LEU A 364 -10.74 -2.25 -24.94
C LEU A 364 -10.88 -3.50 -25.84
N VAL A 365 -10.31 -3.47 -27.05
CA VAL A 365 -10.37 -4.59 -28.00
C VAL A 365 -9.52 -5.77 -27.54
N LEU A 366 -8.27 -5.53 -27.12
CA LEU A 366 -7.39 -6.55 -26.55
C LEU A 366 -8.02 -7.22 -25.31
N ASN A 367 -8.54 -6.41 -24.38
CA ASN A 367 -9.17 -6.87 -23.14
C ASN A 367 -10.48 -7.64 -23.39
N ALA A 368 -11.25 -7.29 -24.43
CA ALA A 368 -12.41 -8.06 -24.86
C ALA A 368 -12.03 -9.42 -25.46
N TRP A 369 -10.96 -9.49 -26.25
CA TRP A 369 -10.49 -10.75 -26.85
C TRP A 369 -9.93 -11.70 -25.79
N GLN A 370 -9.00 -11.24 -24.94
CA GLN A 370 -8.41 -12.05 -23.86
C GLN A 370 -9.48 -12.59 -22.90
N LYS A 371 -10.49 -11.76 -22.56
CA LYS A 371 -11.66 -12.23 -21.79
C LYS A 371 -12.40 -13.37 -22.49
N LYS A 372 -12.67 -13.26 -23.79
CA LYS A 372 -13.40 -14.31 -24.53
C LYS A 372 -12.56 -15.59 -24.66
N PHE A 373 -11.26 -15.47 -24.89
CA PHE A 373 -10.30 -16.58 -24.89
C PHE A 373 -10.32 -17.35 -23.55
N ALA A 374 -10.18 -16.64 -22.42
CA ALA A 374 -10.20 -17.25 -21.09
C ALA A 374 -11.57 -17.88 -20.74
N GLN A 375 -12.68 -17.29 -21.19
CA GLN A 375 -14.01 -17.87 -21.06
C GLN A 375 -14.16 -19.18 -21.86
N GLU A 376 -13.58 -19.24 -23.07
CA GLU A 376 -13.65 -20.42 -23.94
C GLU A 376 -12.77 -21.57 -23.42
N VAL A 377 -11.52 -21.30 -23.01
CA VAL A 377 -10.68 -22.33 -22.35
C VAL A 377 -11.37 -22.90 -21.11
N LYS A 378 -12.01 -22.05 -20.28
CA LYS A 378 -12.78 -22.51 -19.14
C LYS A 378 -13.96 -23.41 -19.58
N ARG A 379 -14.74 -22.98 -20.58
CA ARG A 379 -15.86 -23.77 -21.14
C ARG A 379 -15.40 -25.16 -21.60
N LEU A 380 -14.28 -25.22 -22.30
CA LEU A 380 -13.67 -26.47 -22.78
C LEU A 380 -13.18 -27.35 -21.62
N SER A 381 -12.50 -26.77 -20.62
CA SER A 381 -12.02 -27.53 -19.45
C SER A 381 -13.16 -28.07 -18.59
N ASP A 382 -14.21 -27.27 -18.34
CA ASP A 382 -15.39 -27.71 -17.58
C ASP A 382 -16.15 -28.83 -18.34
N SER A 383 -16.23 -28.74 -19.68
CA SER A 383 -16.84 -29.78 -20.54
C SER A 383 -16.01 -31.08 -20.64
N LYS A 384 -14.68 -31.00 -20.54
CA LYS A 384 -13.81 -32.19 -20.45
C LYS A 384 -13.91 -32.85 -19.08
N LYS A 385 -14.08 -32.06 -18.01
CA LYS A 385 -14.21 -32.55 -16.63
C LYS A 385 -15.49 -33.37 -16.41
N SER A 386 -16.61 -32.99 -17.03
CA SER A 386 -17.82 -33.84 -17.03
C SER A 386 -17.66 -35.14 -17.85
N SER A 387 -16.67 -35.21 -18.72
CA SER A 387 -16.31 -36.39 -19.52
C SER A 387 -15.22 -37.26 -18.84
N SER A 388 -14.91 -37.01 -17.57
CA SER A 388 -13.89 -37.74 -16.78
C SER A 388 -12.45 -37.69 -17.31
N SER A 389 -12.08 -36.66 -18.09
CA SER A 389 -10.66 -36.43 -18.43
C SER A 389 -9.85 -36.12 -17.16
N PRO A 390 -8.65 -36.70 -16.97
CA PRO A 390 -7.81 -36.49 -15.78
C PRO A 390 -7.05 -35.15 -15.78
N TYR A 391 -7.27 -34.30 -16.78
CA TYR A 391 -6.53 -33.04 -16.96
C TYR A 391 -7.40 -31.82 -16.64
N SER A 392 -6.75 -30.78 -16.10
CA SER A 392 -7.33 -29.46 -15.82
C SER A 392 -6.55 -28.39 -16.57
N PHE A 393 -7.25 -27.48 -17.24
CA PHE A 393 -6.65 -26.39 -18.01
C PHE A 393 -6.93 -25.04 -17.34
N ILE A 394 -5.91 -24.20 -17.21
CA ILE A 394 -5.91 -22.97 -16.41
C ILE A 394 -5.32 -21.83 -17.24
N THR A 395 -6.00 -20.69 -17.29
CA THR A 395 -5.58 -19.50 -18.04
C THR A 395 -5.13 -18.35 -17.15
N PHE A 396 -4.24 -17.50 -17.65
CA PHE A 396 -3.84 -16.27 -17.00
C PHE A 396 -3.62 -15.13 -17.99
N SER A 397 -4.04 -13.92 -17.59
CA SER A 397 -3.68 -12.63 -18.20
C SER A 397 -3.65 -11.57 -17.10
N THR A 398 -2.64 -10.68 -17.15
CA THR A 398 -2.50 -9.52 -16.26
C THR A 398 -3.71 -8.59 -16.30
N ALA A 399 -4.37 -8.46 -17.47
CA ALA A 399 -5.54 -7.63 -17.60
C ALA A 399 -6.75 -8.16 -16.81
N ASN A 400 -6.96 -9.48 -16.81
CA ASN A 400 -8.05 -10.06 -16.01
C ASN A 400 -7.73 -10.00 -14.51
N VAL A 401 -6.45 -10.05 -14.10
CA VAL A 401 -6.01 -9.78 -12.72
C VAL A 401 -6.36 -8.35 -12.29
N ASN A 402 -5.94 -7.32 -13.03
CA ASN A 402 -6.25 -5.92 -12.72
C ASN A 402 -7.78 -5.69 -12.68
N LYS A 403 -8.53 -6.33 -13.59
CA LYS A 403 -10.00 -6.31 -13.60
C LYS A 403 -10.62 -6.98 -12.37
N ILE A 404 -10.13 -8.14 -11.92
CA ILE A 404 -10.61 -8.82 -10.71
C ILE A 404 -10.35 -7.93 -9.48
N LEU A 405 -9.16 -7.34 -9.36
CA LEU A 405 -8.84 -6.38 -8.29
C LEU A 405 -9.78 -5.16 -8.33
N LYS A 406 -10.10 -4.64 -9.52
CA LYS A 406 -11.05 -3.54 -9.74
C LYS A 406 -12.52 -3.89 -9.46
N GLU A 407 -12.91 -5.15 -9.62
CA GLU A 407 -14.25 -5.64 -9.33
C GLU A 407 -14.46 -5.84 -7.82
N TYR A 408 -13.51 -6.52 -7.16
CA TYR A 408 -13.58 -6.80 -5.72
C TYR A 408 -13.20 -5.61 -4.82
N SER A 409 -12.42 -4.63 -5.29
CA SER A 409 -12.13 -3.42 -4.48
C SER A 409 -13.38 -2.56 -4.24
N LYS A 410 -14.44 -2.74 -5.02
CA LYS A 410 -15.73 -2.06 -4.84
C LYS A 410 -16.33 -2.42 -3.48
N THR A 411 -16.91 -1.42 -2.85
CA THR A 411 -17.49 -1.51 -1.50
C THR A 411 -18.78 -2.33 -1.48
N ASP A 412 -18.79 -3.46 -0.77
CA ASP A 412 -20.03 -4.17 -0.42
C ASP A 412 -20.73 -3.48 0.75
N THR A 413 -21.62 -2.55 0.42
CA THR A 413 -22.44 -1.78 1.37
C THR A 413 -23.34 -2.68 2.23
N VAL A 414 -23.77 -3.85 1.73
CA VAL A 414 -24.65 -4.77 2.46
C VAL A 414 -23.86 -5.47 3.56
N LYS A 415 -22.70 -6.04 3.22
CA LYS A 415 -21.78 -6.67 4.18
C LYS A 415 -21.31 -5.69 5.26
N ILE A 416 -20.93 -4.47 4.87
CA ILE A 416 -20.55 -3.41 5.83
C ILE A 416 -21.72 -3.07 6.77
N GLY A 417 -22.93 -2.89 6.23
CA GLY A 417 -24.14 -2.58 7.01
C GLY A 417 -24.49 -3.68 8.03
N ILE A 418 -24.38 -4.95 7.64
CA ILE A 418 -24.56 -6.10 8.55
C ILE A 418 -23.54 -6.08 9.68
N VAL A 419 -22.25 -5.87 9.40
CA VAL A 419 -21.21 -5.84 10.44
C VAL A 419 -21.42 -4.70 11.43
N ILE A 420 -21.66 -3.47 10.94
CA ILE A 420 -21.90 -2.31 11.82
C ILE A 420 -23.12 -2.57 12.71
N SER A 421 -24.16 -3.22 12.18
CA SER A 421 -25.35 -3.62 12.95
C SER A 421 -25.02 -4.64 14.05
N VAL A 422 -24.22 -5.68 13.74
CA VAL A 422 -23.78 -6.69 14.71
C VAL A 422 -22.92 -6.08 15.82
N VAL A 423 -21.96 -5.21 15.47
CA VAL A 423 -21.09 -4.52 16.44
C VAL A 423 -21.89 -3.54 17.32
N ALA A 424 -22.89 -2.85 16.75
CA ALA A 424 -23.80 -1.99 17.52
C ALA A 424 -24.71 -2.78 18.47
N VAL A 425 -25.22 -3.95 18.04
CA VAL A 425 -25.98 -4.88 18.90
C VAL A 425 -25.11 -5.44 20.01
N TYR A 426 -23.85 -5.79 19.74
CA TYR A 426 -22.88 -6.16 20.78
C TYR A 426 -22.74 -5.03 21.82
N GLY A 427 -22.55 -3.78 21.39
CA GLY A 427 -22.49 -2.62 22.28
C GLY A 427 -23.74 -2.46 23.15
N TRP A 428 -24.93 -2.61 22.54
CA TRP A 428 -26.23 -2.58 23.24
C TRP A 428 -26.31 -3.62 24.35
N VAL A 429 -26.00 -4.88 24.03
CA VAL A 429 -26.16 -6.04 24.94
C VAL A 429 -25.12 -6.01 26.07
N VAL A 430 -23.89 -5.57 25.79
CA VAL A 430 -22.76 -5.63 26.73
C VAL A 430 -22.70 -4.44 27.69
N GLN A 431 -23.31 -3.30 27.34
CA GLN A 431 -23.27 -2.10 28.18
C GLN A 431 -24.60 -1.31 28.20
N SER A 432 -24.99 -0.70 27.07
CA SER A 432 -26.20 0.16 27.01
C SER A 432 -26.56 0.56 25.57
N PRO A 433 -27.80 1.04 25.31
CA PRO A 433 -28.18 1.64 24.03
C PRO A 433 -27.25 2.78 23.56
N LEU A 434 -26.64 3.52 24.49
CA LEU A 434 -25.68 4.57 24.15
C LEU A 434 -24.39 4.01 23.52
N ALA A 435 -23.98 2.79 23.85
CA ALA A 435 -22.85 2.13 23.19
C ALA A 435 -23.15 1.78 21.73
N ALA A 436 -24.40 1.43 21.40
CA ALA A 436 -24.83 1.24 20.02
C ALA A 436 -24.80 2.57 19.24
N MET A 437 -25.34 3.64 19.81
CA MET A 437 -25.25 4.99 19.23
C MET A 437 -23.80 5.47 19.05
N GLY A 438 -22.93 5.21 20.03
CA GLY A 438 -21.50 5.49 19.92
C GLY A 438 -20.80 4.69 18.82
N THR A 439 -21.17 3.43 18.64
CA THR A 439 -20.67 2.58 17.54
C THR A 439 -21.08 3.14 16.17
N ILE A 440 -22.33 3.60 16.02
CA ILE A 440 -22.84 4.23 14.80
C ILE A 440 -22.10 5.56 14.53
N VAL A 441 -21.82 6.36 15.57
CA VAL A 441 -20.99 7.56 15.45
C VAL A 441 -19.57 7.21 14.99
N LEU A 442 -18.93 6.20 15.59
CA LEU A 442 -17.59 5.75 15.18
C LEU A 442 -17.56 5.32 13.72
N ALA A 443 -18.51 4.48 13.28
CA ALA A 443 -18.64 4.08 11.88
C ALA A 443 -18.91 5.27 10.93
N SER A 444 -19.67 6.28 11.38
CA SER A 444 -19.86 7.52 10.62
C SER A 444 -18.57 8.35 10.53
N THR A 445 -17.76 8.37 11.59
CA THR A 445 -16.46 9.06 11.56
C THR A 445 -15.41 8.32 10.74
N ALA A 446 -15.52 7.00 10.57
CA ALA A 446 -14.72 6.25 9.63
C ALA A 446 -14.99 6.69 8.18
N ALA A 447 -16.26 6.84 7.80
CA ALA A 447 -16.64 7.36 6.48
C ALA A 447 -16.13 8.81 6.25
N ALA A 448 -16.23 9.67 7.26
CA ALA A 448 -15.68 11.03 7.21
C ALA A 448 -14.15 11.05 7.06
N ALA A 449 -13.43 10.19 7.79
CA ALA A 449 -11.98 10.08 7.70
C ALA A 449 -11.51 9.59 6.32
N LEU A 450 -12.19 8.59 5.75
CA LEU A 450 -11.91 8.10 4.39
C LEU A 450 -12.26 9.15 3.32
N GLY A 451 -13.31 9.95 3.53
CA GLY A 451 -13.63 11.09 2.69
C GLY A 451 -12.53 12.16 2.70
N VAL A 452 -11.95 12.45 3.87
CA VAL A 452 -10.79 13.36 4.00
C VAL A 452 -9.54 12.75 3.36
N CYS A 453 -9.29 11.45 3.51
CA CYS A 453 -8.19 10.77 2.81
C CYS A 453 -8.32 10.89 1.28
N SER A 454 -9.54 10.75 0.76
CA SER A 454 -9.84 10.94 -0.67
C SER A 454 -9.59 12.39 -1.12
N LEU A 455 -9.96 13.38 -0.30
CA LEU A 455 -9.70 14.81 -0.58
C LEU A 455 -8.21 15.19 -0.49
N ILE A 456 -7.40 14.45 0.27
CA ILE A 456 -5.93 14.57 0.30
C ILE A 456 -5.28 13.91 -0.93
N GLY A 457 -6.04 13.11 -1.70
CA GLY A 457 -5.52 12.35 -2.84
C GLY A 457 -4.92 10.99 -2.48
N LEU A 458 -5.18 10.45 -1.29
CA LEU A 458 -4.78 9.09 -0.93
C LEU A 458 -5.70 8.07 -1.63
N PRO A 459 -5.20 7.27 -2.58
CA PRO A 459 -6.03 6.35 -3.34
C PRO A 459 -6.57 5.22 -2.47
N MET A 460 -7.76 4.72 -2.80
CA MET A 460 -8.38 3.62 -2.08
C MET A 460 -8.03 2.28 -2.75
N ASN A 461 -7.84 1.26 -1.93
CA ASN A 461 -7.55 -0.11 -2.36
C ASN A 461 -8.41 -1.12 -1.59
N LEU A 462 -8.23 -2.41 -1.90
CA LEU A 462 -8.99 -3.53 -1.32
C LEU A 462 -8.95 -3.57 0.23
N LEU A 463 -7.83 -3.16 0.85
CA LEU A 463 -7.72 -3.07 2.32
C LEU A 463 -8.53 -1.89 2.86
N SER A 464 -8.48 -0.74 2.17
CA SER A 464 -9.21 0.48 2.53
C SER A 464 -10.73 0.26 2.62
N THR A 465 -11.29 -0.64 1.79
CA THR A 465 -12.73 -0.91 1.75
C THR A 465 -13.16 -2.14 2.57
N HIS A 466 -12.42 -3.26 2.54
CA HIS A 466 -12.84 -4.52 3.20
C HIS A 466 -12.26 -4.78 4.59
N VAL A 467 -11.23 -4.05 5.00
CA VAL A 467 -10.50 -4.32 6.26
C VAL A 467 -10.53 -3.11 7.20
N LEU A 468 -10.19 -1.95 6.64
CA LEU A 468 -9.86 -0.73 7.38
C LEU A 468 -10.98 -0.23 8.33
N PRO A 469 -12.26 -0.15 7.93
CA PRO A 469 -13.31 0.37 8.82
C PRO A 469 -13.59 -0.52 10.03
N PHE A 470 -13.49 -1.85 9.87
CA PHE A 470 -13.81 -2.80 10.93
C PHE A 470 -12.76 -2.79 12.04
N ILE A 471 -11.47 -2.76 11.66
CA ILE A 471 -10.36 -2.73 12.62
C ILE A 471 -10.38 -1.45 13.45
N THR A 472 -10.53 -0.26 12.83
CA THR A 472 -10.43 1.01 13.58
C THR A 472 -11.65 1.32 14.45
N VAL A 473 -12.85 0.86 14.05
CA VAL A 473 -14.04 0.91 14.93
C VAL A 473 -13.83 -0.02 16.12
N GLY A 474 -13.42 -1.28 15.89
CA GLY A 474 -13.09 -2.23 16.96
C GLY A 474 -11.98 -1.74 17.90
N LEU A 475 -10.98 -1.03 17.38
CA LEU A 475 -9.95 -0.39 18.19
C LEU A 475 -10.53 0.70 19.11
N ALA A 476 -11.37 1.60 18.58
CA ALA A 476 -11.93 2.76 19.31
C ALA A 476 -13.05 2.41 20.30
N MET A 477 -13.64 1.21 20.21
CA MET A 477 -14.67 0.76 21.16
C MET A 477 -14.15 0.67 22.61
N ARG A 478 -12.86 0.43 22.81
CA ARG A 478 -12.26 0.33 24.16
C ARG A 478 -12.35 1.66 24.91
N GLU A 479 -12.01 2.75 24.25
CA GLU A 479 -12.09 4.11 24.78
C GLU A 479 -13.54 4.52 25.03
N MET A 480 -14.47 4.13 24.14
CA MET A 480 -15.91 4.29 24.34
C MET A 480 -16.38 3.55 25.60
N PHE A 481 -15.97 2.29 25.81
CA PHE A 481 -16.32 1.54 27.02
C PHE A 481 -15.67 2.12 28.28
N LEU A 482 -14.46 2.70 28.20
CA LEU A 482 -13.83 3.41 29.33
C LEU A 482 -14.64 4.65 29.76
N LEU A 483 -15.14 5.43 28.79
CA LEU A 483 -16.03 6.57 29.05
C LEU A 483 -17.37 6.10 29.64
N LEU A 484 -18.00 5.09 29.05
CA LEU A 484 -19.27 4.52 29.51
C LEU A 484 -19.19 3.90 30.91
N ASN A 485 -18.17 3.11 31.21
CA ASN A 485 -18.01 2.48 32.51
C ASN A 485 -17.81 3.55 33.60
N THR A 486 -17.09 4.63 33.28
CA THR A 486 -16.96 5.80 34.16
C THR A 486 -18.29 6.55 34.35
N HIS A 487 -19.14 6.66 33.31
CA HIS A 487 -20.49 7.22 33.45
C HIS A 487 -21.40 6.39 34.38
N THR A 488 -21.25 5.07 34.46
CA THR A 488 -22.09 4.24 35.38
C THR A 488 -21.91 4.57 36.87
N LYS A 489 -20.87 5.34 37.22
CA LYS A 489 -20.61 5.90 38.55
C LYS A 489 -21.44 7.16 38.87
N ASN A 490 -22.31 7.61 37.96
CA ASN A 490 -23.11 8.84 38.03
C ASN A 490 -22.28 10.16 38.06
N LEU A 491 -21.09 10.15 37.47
CA LEU A 491 -20.22 11.33 37.31
C LEU A 491 -20.70 12.23 36.16
N THR A 492 -20.44 13.54 36.23
CA THR A 492 -20.79 14.45 35.12
C THR A 492 -19.89 14.22 33.89
N PRO A 493 -20.33 14.60 32.67
CA PRO A 493 -19.47 14.58 31.47
C PRO A 493 -18.15 15.34 31.67
N SER A 494 -18.18 16.46 32.40
CA SER A 494 -17.00 17.24 32.80
C SER A 494 -16.05 16.49 33.75
N GLU A 495 -16.56 15.70 34.70
CA GLU A 495 -15.76 14.84 35.60
C GLU A 495 -15.26 13.56 34.92
N ILE A 496 -16.02 12.98 34.00
CA ILE A 496 -15.60 11.82 33.20
C ILE A 496 -14.37 12.20 32.36
N LEU A 497 -14.46 13.31 31.62
CA LEU A 497 -13.38 13.76 30.73
C LEU A 497 -12.14 14.23 31.51
N LEU A 498 -12.30 14.73 32.73
CA LEU A 498 -11.22 14.98 33.70
C LEU A 498 -10.45 13.69 34.06
N ARG A 499 -11.15 12.59 34.39
CA ARG A 499 -10.53 11.35 34.88
C ARG A 499 -9.96 10.47 33.77
N THR A 500 -10.68 10.30 32.65
CA THR A 500 -10.28 9.37 31.57
C THR A 500 -9.62 10.05 30.37
N GLY A 501 -9.96 11.32 30.10
CA GLY A 501 -9.51 12.05 28.93
C GLY A 501 -7.99 12.08 28.71
N PRO A 502 -7.12 12.23 29.74
CA PRO A 502 -5.67 12.18 29.54
C PRO A 502 -5.19 10.84 28.96
N SER A 503 -5.81 9.72 29.35
CA SER A 503 -5.48 8.39 28.82
C SER A 503 -6.03 8.18 27.40
N VAL A 504 -7.17 8.79 27.06
CA VAL A 504 -7.73 8.77 25.70
C VAL A 504 -6.85 9.60 24.75
N VAL A 505 -6.45 10.81 25.13
CA VAL A 505 -5.54 11.67 24.35
C VAL A 505 -4.20 10.97 24.10
N ALA A 506 -3.59 10.39 25.13
CA ALA A 506 -2.34 9.64 24.97
C ALA A 506 -2.50 8.42 24.06
N ALA A 507 -3.62 7.67 24.14
CA ALA A 507 -3.89 6.55 23.24
C ALA A 507 -4.04 6.99 21.78
N ILE A 508 -4.73 8.10 21.50
CA ILE A 508 -4.87 8.66 20.14
C ILE A 508 -3.48 9.01 19.57
N LEU A 509 -2.64 9.69 20.35
CA LEU A 509 -1.30 10.10 19.94
C LEU A 509 -0.37 8.89 19.71
N ILE A 510 -0.34 7.92 20.62
CA ILE A 510 0.47 6.68 20.49
C ILE A 510 0.01 5.89 19.25
N ASN A 511 -1.29 5.68 19.08
CA ASN A 511 -1.84 4.88 17.98
C ASN A 511 -1.64 5.56 16.62
N SER A 512 -1.83 6.88 16.55
CA SER A 512 -1.56 7.65 15.33
C SER A 512 -0.08 7.61 14.97
N ALA A 513 0.81 7.83 15.94
CA ALA A 513 2.25 7.78 15.71
C ALA A 513 2.72 6.39 15.23
N ALA A 514 2.21 5.31 15.83
CA ALA A 514 2.52 3.93 15.42
C ALA A 514 2.04 3.60 13.98
N PHE A 515 0.98 4.24 13.50
CA PHE A 515 0.57 4.11 12.09
C PHE A 515 1.41 5.00 11.15
N LEU A 516 1.88 6.19 11.58
CA LEU A 516 2.85 6.98 10.80
C LEU A 516 4.19 6.26 10.67
N THR A 517 4.70 5.60 11.72
CA THR A 517 5.94 4.83 11.62
C THR A 517 5.80 3.63 10.68
N ALA A 518 4.61 3.03 10.57
CA ALA A 518 4.32 1.98 9.61
C ALA A 518 4.29 2.45 8.14
N SER A 519 4.08 3.75 7.87
CA SER A 519 4.11 4.28 6.50
C SER A 519 5.53 4.58 5.98
N ILE A 520 6.55 4.02 6.62
CA ILE A 520 7.97 4.08 6.18
C ILE A 520 8.30 2.98 5.16
N LEU A 521 7.50 1.90 5.08
CA LEU A 521 7.72 0.90 4.03
C LEU A 521 7.43 1.46 2.61
N PRO A 522 8.20 1.04 1.59
CA PRO A 522 8.00 1.45 0.21
C PRO A 522 6.71 0.88 -0.42
N VAL A 523 6.18 -0.24 0.07
CA VAL A 523 5.00 -0.95 -0.49
C VAL A 523 3.79 0.01 -0.60
N PRO A 524 3.39 0.49 -1.80
CA PRO A 524 2.49 1.64 -1.91
C PRO A 524 1.11 1.41 -1.28
N ALA A 525 0.49 0.25 -1.54
CA ALA A 525 -0.82 -0.09 -0.99
C ALA A 525 -0.84 -0.11 0.55
N LEU A 526 0.26 -0.53 1.19
CA LEU A 526 0.37 -0.66 2.64
C LEU A 526 0.74 0.67 3.30
N ARG A 527 1.61 1.45 2.66
CA ARG A 527 1.95 2.84 3.04
C ARG A 527 0.70 3.71 3.07
N VAL A 528 -0.12 3.64 2.03
CA VAL A 528 -1.40 4.38 1.94
C VAL A 528 -2.41 3.87 2.99
N PHE A 529 -2.55 2.56 3.18
CA PHE A 529 -3.40 2.00 4.23
C PHE A 529 -2.99 2.45 5.64
N ALA A 530 -1.68 2.52 5.93
CA ALA A 530 -1.16 2.99 7.21
C ALA A 530 -1.45 4.49 7.45
N LEU A 531 -1.30 5.34 6.41
CA LEU A 531 -1.69 6.75 6.49
C LEU A 531 -3.19 6.92 6.74
N GLN A 532 -4.04 6.14 6.05
CA GLN A 532 -5.49 6.15 6.27
C GLN A 532 -5.87 5.66 7.68
N CYS A 533 -5.17 4.67 8.24
CA CYS A 533 -5.32 4.27 9.64
C CYS A 533 -5.05 5.41 10.61
N ALA A 534 -3.94 6.15 10.41
CA ALA A 534 -3.56 7.27 11.27
C ALA A 534 -4.61 8.40 11.26
N VAL A 535 -5.04 8.84 10.07
CA VAL A 535 -6.10 9.86 9.93
C VAL A 535 -7.38 9.40 10.63
N MET A 536 -7.80 8.15 10.44
CA MET A 536 -9.02 7.64 11.06
C MET A 536 -8.93 7.51 12.59
N VAL A 537 -7.78 7.16 13.15
CA VAL A 537 -7.55 7.18 14.61
C VAL A 537 -7.72 8.59 15.19
N ILE A 538 -7.27 9.63 14.49
CA ILE A 538 -7.47 11.02 14.90
C ILE A 538 -8.96 11.39 14.87
N PHE A 539 -9.70 11.01 13.82
CA PHE A 539 -11.15 11.27 13.70
C PHE A 539 -11.97 10.52 14.76
N HIS A 540 -11.68 9.24 15.01
CA HIS A 540 -12.30 8.47 16.10
C HIS A 540 -11.98 9.12 17.47
N GLY A 541 -10.74 9.59 17.65
CA GLY A 541 -10.33 10.32 18.84
C GLY A 541 -11.11 11.61 19.08
N ALA A 542 -11.30 12.43 18.04
CA ALA A 542 -12.12 13.65 18.10
C ALA A 542 -13.59 13.32 18.43
N ALA A 543 -14.15 12.25 17.86
CA ALA A 543 -15.51 11.79 18.17
C ALA A 543 -15.67 11.40 19.65
N LEU A 544 -14.68 10.66 20.20
CA LEU A 544 -14.65 10.22 21.59
C LEU A 544 -14.44 11.36 22.60
N LEU A 545 -13.77 12.45 22.20
CA LEU A 545 -13.51 13.61 23.06
C LEU A 545 -14.56 14.73 22.95
N ILE A 546 -15.33 14.78 21.87
CA ILE A 546 -16.32 15.86 21.59
C ILE A 546 -17.75 15.30 21.53
N VAL A 547 -18.02 14.39 20.59
CA VAL A 547 -19.38 13.90 20.32
C VAL A 547 -19.88 13.03 21.46
N PHE A 548 -19.04 12.12 21.96
CA PHE A 548 -19.45 11.16 22.98
C PHE A 548 -19.79 11.82 24.35
N PRO A 549 -19.02 12.80 24.86
CA PRO A 549 -19.44 13.60 26.02
C PRO A 549 -20.74 14.39 25.81
N CYS A 550 -21.02 14.88 24.60
CA CYS A 550 -22.31 15.52 24.30
C CYS A 550 -23.49 14.53 24.33
N LEU A 551 -23.30 13.29 23.88
CA LEU A 551 -24.32 12.23 24.00
C LEU A 551 -24.57 11.83 25.46
N LEU A 552 -23.50 11.71 26.26
CA LEU A 552 -23.59 11.48 27.72
C LEU A 552 -24.34 12.63 28.43
N ALA A 553 -24.02 13.88 28.09
CA ALA A 553 -24.72 15.05 28.60
C ALA A 553 -26.21 15.07 28.21
N LEU A 554 -26.56 14.60 27.02
CA LEU A 554 -27.94 14.47 26.57
C LEU A 554 -28.69 13.35 27.30
N GLU A 555 -28.08 12.17 27.48
CA GLU A 555 -28.66 11.08 28.26
C GLU A 555 -28.97 11.53 29.69
N GLN A 556 -27.99 12.14 30.38
CA GLN A 556 -28.15 12.64 31.75
C GLN A 556 -29.27 13.69 31.86
N ARG A 557 -29.44 14.57 30.86
CA ARG A 557 -30.58 15.51 30.78
C ARG A 557 -31.91 14.79 30.60
N CYS A 558 -31.99 13.79 29.73
CA CYS A 558 -33.19 12.99 29.49
C CYS A 558 -33.60 12.14 30.70
N GLN A 559 -32.65 11.55 31.42
CA GLN A 559 -32.89 10.84 32.69
C GLN A 559 -33.44 11.80 33.76
N ASN A 560 -32.82 12.98 33.92
CA ASN A 560 -33.27 14.00 34.89
C ASN A 560 -34.66 14.59 34.56
N SER A 561 -35.07 14.57 33.29
CA SER A 561 -36.39 15.03 32.84
C SER A 561 -37.45 13.92 32.71
N ASP A 562 -37.19 12.72 33.27
CA ASP A 562 -38.10 11.56 33.25
C ASP A 562 -38.63 11.17 31.84
N VAL A 563 -37.83 11.39 30.80
CA VAL A 563 -38.21 11.12 29.40
C VAL A 563 -38.44 9.61 29.21
N PRO A 564 -39.59 9.16 28.65
CA PRO A 564 -39.98 7.74 28.62
C PRO A 564 -38.93 6.77 28.07
N CYS A 565 -38.18 7.18 27.05
CA CYS A 565 -37.19 6.35 26.36
C CYS A 565 -35.92 6.06 27.17
N PHE A 566 -35.66 6.80 28.25
CA PHE A 566 -34.42 6.72 29.05
C PHE A 566 -34.68 6.40 30.55
N ARG A 567 -35.83 5.81 30.86
CA ARG A 567 -36.31 5.67 32.24
C ARG A 567 -35.60 4.56 33.03
N SER A 568 -34.60 4.92 33.83
CA SER A 568 -33.93 4.00 34.77
C SER A 568 -34.86 3.51 35.89
N LYS A 569 -34.84 2.20 36.18
CA LYS A 569 -35.72 1.52 37.15
C LYS A 569 -35.26 1.63 38.62
N THR A 570 -34.93 2.83 39.10
CA THR A 570 -34.78 3.07 40.56
C THR A 570 -35.02 4.52 40.97
N LYS A 571 -36.16 4.79 41.64
CA LYS A 571 -36.36 5.99 42.46
C LYS A 571 -36.72 5.59 43.89
N GLY A 572 -35.72 5.08 44.62
CA GLY A 572 -35.78 5.01 46.08
C GLY A 572 -35.65 6.40 46.68
N LYS A 573 -36.50 6.76 47.65
CA LYS A 573 -36.51 8.10 48.25
C LYS A 573 -35.29 8.30 49.16
N ILE A 574 -34.46 9.29 48.84
CA ILE A 574 -33.56 9.95 49.81
C ILE A 574 -33.89 11.44 49.76
N ALA A 575 -34.15 12.04 50.92
CA ALA A 575 -34.53 13.45 51.01
C ALA A 575 -33.28 14.32 51.21
N THR A 576 -33.02 15.25 50.30
CA THR A 576 -31.94 16.22 50.41
C THR A 576 -32.39 17.45 51.20
N GLN A 577 -31.76 17.65 52.37
CA GLN A 577 -31.92 18.87 53.15
C GLN A 577 -30.96 19.94 52.59
N HIS A 578 -31.49 20.98 51.91
CA HIS A 578 -30.67 22.11 51.48
C HIS A 578 -30.27 22.97 52.68
N ASN A 579 -28.96 23.20 52.84
CA ASN A 579 -28.41 24.30 53.62
C ASN A 579 -27.10 24.74 52.94
N ASN A 580 -27.13 25.92 52.33
CA ASN A 580 -25.97 26.46 51.59
C ASN A 580 -24.94 27.03 52.58
N ASN A 581 -23.66 26.68 52.41
CA ASN A 581 -22.52 27.42 52.94
C ASN A 581 -21.23 26.87 52.32
N ASN A 582 -20.49 27.72 51.57
CA ASN A 582 -19.20 27.37 50.99
C ASN A 582 -18.22 26.87 52.07
N PRO A 583 -17.83 25.59 52.01
CA PRO A 583 -16.65 25.21 51.23
C PRO A 583 -16.90 23.94 50.39
N GLU A 584 -17.63 24.08 49.29
CA GLU A 584 -18.37 22.95 48.70
C GLU A 584 -17.55 22.01 47.79
N HIS A 585 -16.49 22.46 47.11
CA HIS A 585 -15.86 21.64 46.05
C HIS A 585 -15.29 20.28 46.53
N GLY A 586 -14.54 20.27 47.64
CA GLY A 586 -14.01 19.04 48.22
C GLY A 586 -15.08 18.14 48.85
N ALA A 587 -16.16 18.74 49.38
CA ALA A 587 -17.28 18.01 49.95
C ALA A 587 -18.14 17.34 48.85
N ASN A 588 -18.34 18.02 47.72
CA ASN A 588 -19.07 17.50 46.57
C ASN A 588 -18.31 16.33 45.91
N LEU A 589 -17.00 16.46 45.71
CA LEU A 589 -16.13 15.37 45.24
C LEU A 589 -16.20 14.14 46.17
N LEU A 590 -16.12 14.33 47.49
CA LEU A 590 -16.27 13.23 48.46
C LEU A 590 -17.67 12.60 48.43
N THR A 591 -18.73 13.39 48.24
CA THR A 591 -20.11 12.89 48.18
C THR A 591 -20.36 12.07 46.92
N ALA A 592 -19.85 12.51 45.76
CA ALA A 592 -19.85 11.74 44.53
C ALA A 592 -19.06 10.42 44.69
N GLU A 593 -17.91 10.45 45.35
CA GLU A 593 -17.06 9.26 45.51
C GLU A 593 -17.62 8.22 46.51
N VAL A 594 -18.49 8.61 47.44
CA VAL A 594 -19.26 7.67 48.28
C VAL A 594 -20.35 6.96 47.47
N ILE A 595 -21.03 7.68 46.57
CA ILE A 595 -22.04 7.10 45.65
C ILE A 595 -21.38 6.14 44.65
N CYS A 596 -20.19 6.50 44.17
CA CYS A 596 -19.36 5.73 43.23
C CYS A 596 -19.08 4.28 43.67
N GLN A 597 -18.96 4.00 44.97
CA GLN A 597 -18.64 2.65 45.46
C GLN A 597 -19.77 1.62 45.32
N GLN A 598 -21.02 2.05 45.06
CA GLN A 598 -22.21 1.20 45.30
C GLN A 598 -22.62 0.28 44.13
N LYS A 599 -21.96 0.37 42.96
CA LYS A 599 -22.15 -0.57 41.84
C LYS A 599 -20.80 -1.09 41.35
N LYS A 600 -20.56 -2.41 41.48
CA LYS A 600 -19.39 -3.08 40.89
C LYS A 600 -19.82 -3.93 39.70
N SER A 601 -19.11 -3.81 38.58
CA SER A 601 -19.33 -4.66 37.41
C SER A 601 -19.08 -6.13 37.75
N ILE A 602 -19.88 -7.03 37.16
CA ILE A 602 -19.73 -8.48 37.29
C ILE A 602 -18.38 -8.92 36.72
N ILE A 603 -17.95 -8.34 35.58
CA ILE A 603 -16.65 -8.63 34.95
C ILE A 603 -15.51 -8.19 35.88
N ALA A 604 -15.59 -6.98 36.44
CA ALA A 604 -14.63 -6.51 37.43
C ALA A 604 -14.59 -7.43 38.67
N TYR A 605 -15.74 -7.85 39.21
CA TYR A 605 -15.80 -8.79 40.33
C TYR A 605 -15.10 -10.13 40.02
N PHE A 606 -15.34 -10.71 38.85
CA PHE A 606 -14.65 -11.95 38.44
C PHE A 606 -13.15 -11.75 38.23
N ALA A 607 -12.72 -10.65 37.59
CA ALA A 607 -11.31 -10.30 37.44
C ALA A 607 -10.61 -10.12 38.80
N MET A 608 -11.24 -9.42 39.76
CA MET A 608 -10.69 -9.25 41.11
C MET A 608 -10.66 -10.57 41.89
N ARG A 609 -11.63 -11.47 41.68
CA ARG A 609 -11.65 -12.81 42.27
C ARG A 609 -10.55 -13.69 41.69
N TYR A 610 -10.35 -13.69 40.37
CA TYR A 610 -9.23 -14.37 39.71
C TYR A 610 -7.87 -13.86 40.23
N PHE A 611 -7.67 -12.54 40.24
CA PHE A 611 -6.44 -11.91 40.73
C PHE A 611 -6.12 -12.32 42.17
N LYS A 612 -7.08 -12.24 43.09
CA LYS A 612 -6.89 -12.61 44.51
C LYS A 612 -6.73 -14.13 44.73
N SER A 613 -7.53 -14.97 44.06
CA SER A 613 -7.59 -16.41 44.33
C SER A 613 -6.57 -17.25 43.56
N VAL A 614 -6.04 -16.71 42.46
CA VAL A 614 -5.09 -17.39 41.55
C VAL A 614 -3.78 -16.60 41.50
N LEU A 615 -3.77 -15.41 40.91
CA LEU A 615 -2.55 -14.71 40.51
C LEU A 615 -1.63 -14.31 41.69
N LEU A 616 -2.20 -13.95 42.84
CA LEU A 616 -1.41 -13.54 44.00
C LEU A 616 -0.73 -14.69 44.78
N LYS A 617 -1.08 -15.96 44.55
CA LYS A 617 -0.50 -17.10 45.27
C LYS A 617 0.95 -17.34 44.87
N SER A 618 1.88 -17.39 45.82
CA SER A 618 3.33 -17.49 45.57
C SER A 618 3.73 -18.65 44.65
N PHE A 619 3.14 -19.84 44.81
CA PHE A 619 3.36 -20.98 43.91
C PHE A 619 2.95 -20.66 42.46
N VAL A 620 1.77 -20.05 42.27
CA VAL A 620 1.25 -19.67 40.94
C VAL A 620 2.12 -18.59 40.30
N LYS A 621 2.62 -17.62 41.10
CA LYS A 621 3.59 -16.61 40.62
C LYS A 621 4.82 -17.27 40.00
N VAL A 622 5.44 -18.24 40.69
CA VAL A 622 6.62 -18.96 40.21
C VAL A 622 6.33 -19.75 38.93
N VAL A 623 5.25 -20.54 38.91
CA VAL A 623 4.84 -21.32 37.73
C VAL A 623 4.59 -20.41 36.52
N LEU A 624 3.88 -19.30 36.71
CA LEU A 624 3.53 -18.38 35.63
C LEU A 624 4.75 -17.62 35.08
N CYS A 625 5.73 -17.29 35.93
CA CYS A 625 7.02 -16.75 35.49
C CYS A 625 7.84 -17.77 34.69
N LEU A 626 7.86 -19.04 35.12
CA LEU A 626 8.54 -20.11 34.38
C LEU A 626 7.90 -20.31 33.00
N THR A 627 6.57 -20.37 32.92
CA THR A 627 5.82 -20.43 31.66
C THR A 627 6.13 -19.24 30.75
N TYR A 628 6.19 -18.02 31.30
CA TYR A 628 6.55 -16.83 30.52
C TYR A 628 7.97 -16.92 29.96
N ALA A 629 8.95 -17.35 30.76
CA ALA A 629 10.33 -17.54 30.31
C ALA A 629 10.45 -18.61 29.21
N ILE A 630 9.75 -19.73 29.35
CA ILE A 630 9.70 -20.80 28.33
C ILE A 630 9.09 -20.28 27.02
N LEU A 631 7.97 -19.54 27.09
CA LEU A 631 7.35 -18.93 25.91
C LEU A 631 8.28 -17.93 25.22
N VAL A 632 8.96 -17.06 25.97
CA VAL A 632 9.96 -16.12 25.43
C VAL A 632 11.08 -16.85 24.69
N ILE A 633 11.62 -17.95 25.26
CA ILE A 633 12.67 -18.75 24.62
C ILE A 633 12.15 -19.41 23.32
N LEU A 634 10.94 -19.98 23.35
CA LEU A 634 10.33 -20.60 22.16
C LEU A 634 10.07 -19.58 21.03
N PHE A 635 9.57 -18.38 21.35
CA PHE A 635 9.35 -17.34 20.36
C PHE A 635 10.65 -16.80 19.77
N ILE A 636 11.71 -16.63 20.58
CA ILE A 636 13.04 -16.25 20.08
C ILE A 636 13.62 -17.34 19.17
N PHE A 637 13.50 -18.61 19.55
CA PHE A 637 13.95 -19.74 18.72
C PHE A 637 13.21 -19.80 17.37
N ASN A 638 11.89 -19.58 17.35
CA ASN A 638 11.14 -19.52 16.10
C ASN A 638 11.49 -18.26 15.28
N GLY A 639 11.73 -17.13 15.95
CA GLY A 639 12.17 -15.87 15.33
C GLY A 639 13.48 -15.97 14.54
N LEU A 640 14.38 -16.87 14.95
CA LEU A 640 15.63 -17.18 14.22
C LEU A 640 15.43 -18.08 12.99
N ASN A 641 14.24 -18.67 12.81
CA ASN A 641 13.92 -19.62 11.73
C ASN A 641 12.85 -19.09 10.75
N LEU A 642 12.42 -17.82 10.91
CA LEU A 642 11.44 -17.17 10.05
C LEU A 642 11.89 -17.13 8.58
N LYS A 643 10.95 -17.37 7.67
CA LYS A 643 11.16 -17.31 6.22
C LYS A 643 10.40 -16.15 5.62
N PHE A 644 10.76 -15.80 4.40
CA PHE A 644 9.96 -14.92 3.56
C PHE A 644 8.89 -15.75 2.83
N ASP A 645 7.62 -15.46 3.03
CA ASP A 645 6.52 -15.92 2.17
C ASP A 645 5.83 -14.71 1.55
N VAL A 646 6.14 -14.44 0.28
CA VAL A 646 5.47 -13.41 -0.52
C VAL A 646 5.01 -14.03 -1.84
N ARG A 647 3.81 -14.64 -1.79
CA ARG A 647 3.13 -15.24 -2.95
C ARG A 647 2.06 -14.31 -3.49
N LEU A 648 2.19 -13.93 -4.76
CA LEU A 648 1.23 -13.05 -5.47
C LEU A 648 -0.17 -13.69 -5.59
N SER A 649 -0.27 -15.03 -5.59
CA SER A 649 -1.53 -15.78 -5.59
C SER A 649 -2.44 -15.39 -4.42
N THR A 650 -1.88 -15.11 -3.24
CA THR A 650 -2.65 -14.81 -2.01
C THR A 650 -3.59 -13.59 -2.14
N PHE A 651 -3.29 -12.67 -3.07
CA PHE A 651 -4.04 -11.44 -3.34
C PHE A 651 -5.24 -11.62 -4.26
N LEU A 652 -5.44 -12.81 -4.81
CA LEU A 652 -6.56 -13.14 -5.68
C LEU A 652 -7.58 -14.01 -4.93
N PRO A 653 -8.89 -13.93 -5.27
CA PRO A 653 -9.89 -14.78 -4.64
C PRO A 653 -9.67 -16.24 -5.07
N ARG A 654 -9.70 -17.17 -4.11
CA ARG A 654 -9.35 -18.61 -4.33
C ARG A 654 -10.13 -19.30 -5.46
N ASN A 655 -11.31 -18.79 -5.82
CA ASN A 655 -12.18 -19.34 -6.86
C ASN A 655 -11.84 -18.87 -8.30
N SER A 656 -10.94 -17.90 -8.46
CA SER A 656 -10.46 -17.42 -9.77
C SER A 656 -9.61 -18.48 -10.49
N GLN A 657 -9.39 -18.33 -11.81
CA GLN A 657 -8.43 -19.17 -12.54
C GLN A 657 -7.01 -18.64 -12.33
N GLU A 658 -6.86 -17.34 -12.18
CA GLU A 658 -5.64 -16.60 -11.99
C GLU A 658 -4.94 -16.98 -10.66
N TYR A 659 -5.71 -17.16 -9.58
CA TYR A 659 -5.21 -17.74 -8.32
C TYR A 659 -4.58 -19.11 -8.55
N LYS A 660 -5.30 -20.01 -9.25
CA LYS A 660 -4.86 -21.39 -9.49
C LYS A 660 -3.67 -21.45 -10.44
N TYR A 661 -3.62 -20.53 -11.40
CA TYR A 661 -2.49 -20.38 -12.32
C TYR A 661 -1.23 -19.98 -11.56
N LEU A 662 -1.29 -18.91 -10.76
CA LEU A 662 -0.12 -18.45 -10.00
C LEU A 662 0.35 -19.51 -8.99
N GLU A 663 -0.57 -20.27 -8.40
CA GLU A 663 -0.20 -21.36 -7.50
C GLU A 663 0.41 -22.57 -8.24
N ALA A 664 -0.08 -22.90 -9.44
CA ALA A 664 0.54 -23.88 -10.32
C ALA A 664 1.93 -23.42 -10.81
N GLN A 665 2.09 -22.12 -11.11
CA GLN A 665 3.35 -21.50 -11.49
C GLN A 665 4.37 -21.62 -10.34
N ASN A 666 4.05 -21.10 -9.15
CA ASN A 666 4.92 -21.20 -7.96
C ASN A 666 5.35 -22.65 -7.65
N LYS A 667 4.44 -23.62 -7.83
CA LYS A 667 4.69 -25.03 -7.56
C LYS A 667 5.55 -25.72 -8.63
N PHE A 668 5.27 -25.47 -9.92
CA PHE A 668 5.82 -26.25 -11.03
C PHE A 668 6.86 -25.50 -11.87
N PHE A 669 6.69 -24.19 -12.09
CA PHE A 669 7.45 -23.35 -13.03
C PHE A 669 8.19 -22.22 -12.30
N GLY A 670 9.40 -22.50 -11.83
CA GLY A 670 10.29 -21.50 -11.22
C GLY A 670 11.06 -20.68 -12.27
N PHE A 671 10.36 -20.15 -13.27
CA PHE A 671 10.92 -19.46 -14.44
C PHE A 671 10.44 -18.01 -14.52
N TYR A 672 11.37 -17.08 -14.75
CA TYR A 672 11.10 -15.64 -14.85
C TYR A 672 12.04 -14.99 -15.87
N ASN A 673 11.58 -13.94 -16.55
CA ASN A 673 12.43 -13.06 -17.36
C ASN A 673 12.83 -11.79 -16.59
N PHE A 674 13.98 -11.24 -16.96
CA PHE A 674 14.39 -9.88 -16.64
C PHE A 674 15.24 -9.33 -17.78
N TYR A 675 15.47 -8.02 -17.77
CA TYR A 675 16.29 -7.32 -18.75
C TYR A 675 17.38 -6.55 -18.01
N LEU A 676 18.59 -6.52 -18.55
CA LEU A 676 19.62 -5.57 -18.11
C LEU A 676 19.62 -4.40 -19.08
N VAL A 677 19.37 -3.20 -18.55
CA VAL A 677 19.29 -1.96 -19.32
C VAL A 677 20.60 -1.19 -19.16
N THR A 678 21.10 -0.65 -20.25
CA THR A 678 22.20 0.33 -20.27
C THR A 678 21.68 1.68 -20.78
N THR A 679 22.09 2.78 -20.14
CA THR A 679 21.68 4.14 -20.51
C THR A 679 22.88 5.08 -20.62
N GLU A 680 22.71 6.20 -21.34
CA GLU A 680 23.67 7.32 -21.40
C GLU A 680 25.13 6.93 -21.69
N LEU A 681 25.34 5.92 -22.56
CA LEU A 681 26.64 5.31 -22.81
C LEU A 681 27.15 5.59 -24.24
N GLU A 682 28.45 5.84 -24.39
CA GLU A 682 29.11 5.75 -25.70
C GLU A 682 29.32 4.29 -26.11
N TYR A 683 28.25 3.64 -26.58
CA TYR A 683 28.25 2.26 -27.08
C TYR A 683 29.40 1.90 -28.04
N PRO A 684 29.81 2.75 -29.01
CA PRO A 684 30.87 2.39 -29.95
C PRO A 684 32.24 2.19 -29.29
N VAL A 685 32.53 2.88 -28.19
CA VAL A 685 33.80 2.78 -27.46
C VAL A 685 33.72 1.69 -26.39
N ASN A 686 32.61 1.59 -25.68
CA ASN A 686 32.46 0.75 -24.49
C ASN A 686 32.09 -0.71 -24.80
N GLN A 687 32.12 -1.15 -26.06
CA GLN A 687 31.78 -2.52 -26.48
C GLN A 687 32.41 -3.62 -25.59
N PRO A 688 33.72 -3.60 -25.24
CA PRO A 688 34.32 -4.65 -24.41
C PRO A 688 33.70 -4.75 -23.01
N LEU A 689 33.34 -3.61 -22.42
CA LEU A 689 32.75 -3.53 -21.08
C LEU A 689 31.31 -4.07 -21.06
N ILE A 690 30.57 -3.96 -22.18
CA ILE A 690 29.24 -4.57 -22.35
C ILE A 690 29.39 -6.11 -22.51
N TYR A 691 30.40 -6.58 -23.25
CA TYR A 691 30.71 -8.02 -23.33
C TYR A 691 31.14 -8.60 -21.97
N GLU A 692 31.94 -7.88 -21.18
CA GLU A 692 32.31 -8.26 -19.81
C GLU A 692 31.08 -8.31 -18.90
N TYR A 693 30.24 -7.26 -18.94
CA TYR A 693 29.01 -7.17 -18.16
C TYR A 693 28.04 -8.32 -18.48
N HIS A 694 27.73 -8.56 -19.75
CA HIS A 694 26.90 -9.70 -20.18
C HIS A 694 27.49 -11.02 -19.66
N SER A 695 28.79 -11.25 -19.87
CA SER A 695 29.47 -12.48 -19.45
C SER A 695 29.50 -12.67 -17.92
N SER A 696 29.51 -11.58 -17.14
CA SER A 696 29.54 -11.66 -15.67
C SER A 696 28.32 -12.39 -15.09
N LEU A 697 27.15 -12.28 -15.73
CA LEU A 697 25.92 -12.95 -15.30
C LEU A 697 26.00 -14.48 -15.40
N ALA A 698 26.96 -15.03 -16.15
CA ALA A 698 27.23 -16.48 -16.16
C ALA A 698 27.64 -17.03 -14.78
N HIS A 699 28.06 -16.18 -13.83
CA HIS A 699 28.38 -16.60 -12.47
C HIS A 699 27.13 -16.76 -11.57
N VAL A 700 25.98 -16.21 -11.96
CA VAL A 700 24.74 -16.29 -11.18
C VAL A 700 24.12 -17.69 -11.31
N PRO A 701 23.93 -18.47 -10.22
CA PRO A 701 23.53 -19.88 -10.31
C PRO A 701 22.17 -20.13 -10.97
N HIS A 702 21.24 -19.18 -10.82
CA HIS A 702 19.86 -19.29 -11.29
C HIS A 702 19.63 -18.72 -12.69
N VAL A 703 20.62 -18.08 -13.32
CA VAL A 703 20.48 -17.61 -14.71
C VAL A 703 20.47 -18.83 -15.65
N LEU A 704 19.64 -18.75 -16.70
CA LEU A 704 19.59 -19.73 -17.77
C LEU A 704 20.93 -19.72 -18.52
N LYS A 705 21.44 -20.91 -18.78
CA LYS A 705 22.72 -21.15 -19.44
C LYS A 705 22.49 -22.12 -20.58
N ASP A 706 23.22 -21.92 -21.65
CA ASP A 706 23.27 -22.83 -22.80
C ASP A 706 24.01 -24.14 -22.42
N SER A 707 23.94 -25.14 -23.29
CA SER A 707 24.49 -26.49 -23.13
C SER A 707 26.00 -26.52 -22.90
N ASN A 708 26.72 -25.48 -23.35
CA ASN A 708 28.15 -25.26 -23.10
C ASN A 708 28.46 -24.69 -21.70
N GLY A 709 27.44 -24.32 -20.91
CA GLY A 709 27.59 -23.70 -19.59
C GLY A 709 27.75 -22.18 -19.60
N GLY A 710 27.85 -21.55 -20.77
CA GLY A 710 27.83 -20.11 -20.99
C GLY A 710 26.43 -19.53 -21.12
N LEU A 711 26.35 -18.28 -21.58
CA LEU A 711 25.10 -17.59 -21.91
C LEU A 711 24.84 -17.68 -23.42
N ASN A 712 23.57 -17.69 -23.82
CA ASN A 712 23.20 -17.72 -25.23
C ASN A 712 23.55 -16.39 -25.92
N MET A 713 24.51 -16.40 -26.84
CA MET A 713 24.91 -15.19 -27.55
C MET A 713 23.90 -14.75 -28.62
N ASN A 714 22.99 -15.64 -29.07
CA ASN A 714 21.94 -15.29 -30.03
C ASN A 714 20.87 -14.35 -29.43
N ASP A 715 20.77 -14.29 -28.10
CA ASP A 715 19.88 -13.37 -27.38
C ASP A 715 20.53 -11.98 -27.18
N PHE A 716 21.85 -11.84 -27.44
CA PHE A 716 22.59 -10.61 -27.19
C PHE A 716 22.78 -9.78 -28.46
N TRP A 717 22.09 -8.64 -28.52
CA TRP A 717 22.03 -7.77 -29.70
C TRP A 717 23.39 -7.35 -30.27
N LEU A 718 24.40 -7.09 -29.43
CA LEU A 718 25.72 -6.65 -29.88
C LEU A 718 26.55 -7.80 -30.48
N ALA A 719 26.31 -9.04 -30.04
CA ALA A 719 26.89 -10.24 -30.66
C ALA A 719 26.23 -10.49 -32.03
N ASN A 720 24.89 -10.50 -32.08
CA ASN A 720 24.13 -10.62 -33.33
C ASN A 720 24.54 -9.56 -34.37
N PHE A 721 24.66 -8.30 -33.96
CA PHE A 721 25.07 -7.19 -34.80
C PHE A 721 26.53 -7.31 -35.28
N ARG A 722 27.45 -7.74 -34.40
CA ARG A 722 28.84 -8.03 -34.79
C ARG A 722 28.90 -9.15 -35.82
N ASP A 723 28.19 -10.25 -35.57
CA ASP A 723 28.28 -11.46 -36.40
C ASP A 723 27.65 -11.23 -37.78
N TYR A 724 26.56 -10.45 -37.87
CA TYR A 724 26.03 -9.91 -39.13
C TYR A 724 27.09 -9.11 -39.93
N LEU A 725 27.92 -8.31 -39.25
CA LEU A 725 29.01 -7.56 -39.91
C LEU A 725 30.22 -8.44 -40.27
N VAL A 726 30.42 -9.57 -39.59
CA VAL A 726 31.41 -10.59 -39.99
C VAL A 726 30.94 -11.30 -41.26
N ASP A 727 29.69 -11.76 -41.34
CA ASP A 727 29.08 -12.36 -42.55
C ASP A 727 29.29 -11.44 -43.78
N LEU A 728 28.98 -10.14 -43.63
CA LEU A 728 29.17 -9.15 -44.69
C LEU A 728 30.66 -8.91 -45.03
N GLN A 729 31.56 -9.00 -44.05
CA GLN A 729 32.99 -8.84 -44.26
C GLN A 729 33.60 -10.02 -45.02
N GLU A 730 33.13 -11.25 -44.78
CA GLU A 730 33.54 -12.44 -45.51
C GLU A 730 33.02 -12.44 -46.95
N GLU A 731 31.74 -12.12 -47.17
CA GLU A 731 31.14 -11.96 -48.50
C GLU A 731 31.88 -10.92 -49.35
N PHE A 732 32.24 -9.78 -48.74
CA PHE A 732 33.07 -8.76 -49.38
C PHE A 732 34.45 -9.29 -49.78
N ASP A 733 35.15 -10.01 -48.88
CA ASP A 733 36.48 -10.55 -49.16
C ASP A 733 36.44 -11.66 -50.23
N GLN A 734 35.42 -12.52 -50.24
CA GLN A 734 35.22 -13.52 -51.29
C GLN A 734 34.97 -12.87 -52.66
N ASN A 735 34.10 -11.86 -52.73
CA ASN A 735 33.81 -11.12 -53.96
C ASN A 735 35.03 -10.29 -54.44
N ARG A 736 35.82 -9.74 -53.50
CA ARG A 736 37.09 -9.06 -53.77
C ARG A 736 38.14 -10.02 -54.35
N ASN A 737 38.31 -11.20 -53.75
CA ASN A 737 39.25 -12.23 -54.23
C ASN A 737 38.82 -12.80 -55.60
N SER A 738 37.53 -12.79 -55.90
CA SER A 738 36.96 -13.14 -57.21
C SER A 738 36.98 -12.00 -58.25
N TYR A 739 37.58 -10.85 -57.91
CA TYR A 739 37.65 -9.63 -58.74
C TYR A 739 36.28 -9.01 -59.10
N CYS A 740 35.20 -9.34 -58.38
CA CYS A 740 33.86 -8.75 -58.56
C CYS A 740 33.75 -7.31 -58.01
N LEU A 741 34.75 -6.84 -57.26
CA LEU A 741 34.85 -5.51 -56.65
C LEU A 741 36.22 -4.88 -56.91
N ASN A 742 36.28 -3.56 -57.11
CA ASN A 742 37.53 -2.79 -57.03
C ASN A 742 37.38 -1.64 -56.00
N SER A 743 38.31 -0.67 -55.94
CA SER A 743 38.23 0.45 -54.98
C SER A 743 37.22 1.55 -55.33
N GLU A 744 36.64 1.53 -56.54
CA GLU A 744 35.83 2.62 -57.09
C GLU A 744 34.38 2.21 -57.38
N LYS A 745 34.17 0.94 -57.75
CA LYS A 745 32.89 0.37 -58.21
C LYS A 745 32.81 -1.14 -57.94
N TRP A 746 31.58 -1.64 -57.89
CA TRP A 746 31.26 -3.05 -58.05
C TRP A 746 31.04 -3.39 -59.53
N PHE A 747 31.18 -4.67 -59.88
CA PHE A 747 30.83 -5.21 -61.19
C PHE A 747 29.49 -5.96 -61.13
N PRO A 748 28.80 -6.20 -62.27
CA PRO A 748 27.47 -6.85 -62.28
C PRO A 748 27.44 -8.26 -61.68
N ASN A 749 28.57 -8.93 -61.56
CA ASN A 749 28.75 -10.26 -60.95
C ASN A 749 28.92 -10.26 -59.42
N ALA A 750 28.97 -9.09 -58.75
CA ALA A 750 29.04 -9.04 -57.28
C ALA A 750 27.71 -9.44 -56.61
N THR A 751 27.76 -10.11 -55.45
CA THR A 751 26.56 -10.41 -54.63
C THR A 751 25.99 -9.13 -54.00
N GLU A 752 24.68 -9.08 -53.72
CA GLU A 752 24.04 -7.90 -53.12
C GLU A 752 24.63 -7.57 -51.75
N LYS A 753 24.89 -8.59 -50.92
CA LYS A 753 25.62 -8.46 -49.66
C LYS A 753 26.99 -7.81 -49.84
N ALA A 754 27.75 -8.21 -50.86
CA ALA A 754 29.08 -7.66 -51.11
C ALA A 754 29.01 -6.19 -51.59
N VAL A 755 27.94 -5.80 -52.28
CA VAL A 755 27.64 -4.39 -52.61
C VAL A 755 27.22 -3.60 -51.36
N LEU A 756 26.42 -4.18 -50.47
CA LEU A 756 26.06 -3.56 -49.19
C LEU A 756 27.30 -3.40 -48.29
N ALA A 757 28.15 -4.42 -48.20
CA ALA A 757 29.44 -4.35 -47.51
C ALA A 757 30.37 -3.29 -48.13
N PHE A 758 30.40 -3.15 -49.47
CA PHE A 758 31.10 -2.07 -50.16
C PHE A 758 30.56 -0.69 -49.77
N LYS A 759 29.23 -0.50 -49.72
CA LYS A 759 28.60 0.74 -49.22
C LYS A 759 28.97 1.03 -47.76
N LEU A 760 28.92 0.03 -46.88
CA LEU A 760 29.32 0.14 -45.47
C LEU A 760 30.80 0.51 -45.29
N MET A 761 31.70 -0.15 -46.02
CA MET A 761 33.15 0.09 -45.97
C MET A 761 33.55 1.49 -46.50
N ALA A 762 32.69 2.11 -47.31
CA ALA A 762 32.86 3.48 -47.76
C ALA A 762 32.47 4.53 -46.70
N GLN A 763 31.74 4.17 -45.64
CA GLN A 763 31.26 5.13 -44.64
C GLN A 763 32.38 5.61 -43.72
N THR A 764 32.48 6.93 -43.52
CA THR A 764 33.42 7.54 -42.54
C THR A 764 32.82 7.64 -41.13
N GLY A 765 31.49 7.70 -41.03
CA GLY A 765 30.75 8.03 -39.81
C GLY A 765 30.59 9.54 -39.53
N ILE A 766 31.25 10.40 -40.30
CA ILE A 766 31.22 11.87 -40.15
C ILE A 766 30.07 12.45 -40.98
N ILE A 767 29.29 13.37 -40.41
CA ILE A 767 28.09 13.91 -41.09
C ILE A 767 28.44 14.80 -42.30
N GLU A 768 29.52 15.57 -42.20
CA GLU A 768 30.00 16.49 -43.24
C GLU A 768 30.61 15.76 -44.45
N PHE A 769 31.36 14.69 -44.18
CA PHE A 769 32.11 13.91 -45.19
C PHE A 769 31.71 12.43 -45.10
N PRO A 770 30.46 12.05 -45.39
CA PRO A 770 29.91 10.74 -45.02
C PRO A 770 30.59 9.55 -45.72
N VAL A 771 31.17 9.76 -46.90
CA VAL A 771 31.70 8.72 -47.78
C VAL A 771 33.14 9.05 -48.19
N ASP A 772 34.04 8.08 -48.02
CA ASP A 772 35.35 8.04 -48.67
C ASP A 772 35.55 6.67 -49.34
N LYS A 773 35.95 6.69 -50.62
CA LYS A 773 36.29 5.47 -51.36
C LYS A 773 37.71 4.96 -51.05
N SER A 774 38.62 5.83 -50.61
CA SER A 774 40.04 5.49 -50.41
C SER A 774 40.28 4.50 -49.28
N GLN A 775 39.33 4.40 -48.34
CA GLN A 775 39.33 3.45 -47.23
C GLN A 775 38.76 2.07 -47.57
N ILE A 776 37.98 1.89 -48.64
CA ILE A 776 37.18 0.66 -48.89
C ILE A 776 38.00 -0.64 -48.85
N LEU A 777 39.23 -0.64 -49.40
CA LEU A 777 40.11 -1.82 -49.40
C LEU A 777 41.07 -1.93 -48.21
N LYS A 778 41.05 -0.92 -47.31
CA LYS A 778 41.92 -0.77 -46.13
C LYS A 778 41.16 -0.94 -44.80
N LYS A 779 39.87 -0.61 -44.79
CA LYS A 779 38.98 -0.70 -43.64
C LYS A 779 38.66 -2.17 -43.31
N ARG A 780 38.10 -2.40 -42.12
CA ARG A 780 37.35 -3.60 -41.74
C ARG A 780 36.06 -3.17 -41.04
N LEU A 781 34.99 -3.96 -41.17
CA LEU A 781 33.75 -3.73 -40.43
C LEU A 781 33.90 -4.10 -38.94
N VAL A 782 34.64 -5.19 -38.68
CA VAL A 782 34.97 -5.72 -37.36
C VAL A 782 36.48 -6.00 -37.30
N HIS A 783 37.12 -5.67 -36.17
CA HIS A 783 38.54 -5.93 -35.89
C HIS A 783 38.65 -6.48 -34.47
N ASP A 784 39.31 -7.62 -34.30
CA ASP A 784 39.58 -8.28 -33.01
C ASP A 784 38.32 -8.48 -32.14
N GLY A 785 37.18 -8.75 -32.80
CA GLY A 785 35.87 -8.95 -32.18
C GLY A 785 35.08 -7.66 -31.89
N ILE A 786 35.64 -6.48 -32.18
CA ILE A 786 35.03 -5.16 -31.93
C ILE A 786 34.59 -4.52 -33.26
N ILE A 787 33.39 -3.95 -33.29
CA ILE A 787 32.84 -3.25 -34.47
C ILE A 787 33.55 -1.88 -34.62
N ASP A 788 33.91 -1.44 -35.83
CA ASP A 788 34.55 -0.13 -36.06
C ASP A 788 33.77 1.02 -35.38
N PRO A 789 34.33 1.67 -34.34
CA PRO A 789 33.60 2.68 -33.58
C PRO A 789 33.20 3.91 -34.40
N LYS A 790 33.91 4.20 -35.51
CA LYS A 790 33.72 5.42 -36.31
C LYS A 790 32.36 5.41 -37.01
N ALA A 791 32.03 4.30 -37.67
CA ALA A 791 30.81 4.16 -38.48
C ALA A 791 29.73 3.26 -37.84
N PHE A 792 29.90 2.86 -36.57
CA PHE A 792 28.95 2.03 -35.79
C PHE A 792 27.47 2.40 -36.00
N TYR A 793 27.13 3.69 -35.91
CA TYR A 793 25.74 4.17 -36.07
C TYR A 793 25.25 4.25 -37.53
N ASN A 794 26.12 4.13 -38.54
CA ASN A 794 25.71 3.88 -39.92
C ASN A 794 25.44 2.40 -40.14
N TYR A 795 26.27 1.52 -39.55
CA TYR A 795 26.10 0.07 -39.62
C TYR A 795 24.82 -0.38 -38.90
N LEU A 796 24.48 0.27 -37.77
CA LEU A 796 23.29 -0.04 -36.97
C LEU A 796 21.97 0.20 -37.75
N SER A 797 21.93 1.26 -38.55
CA SER A 797 20.81 1.56 -39.46
C SER A 797 20.54 0.39 -40.41
N VAL A 798 21.62 -0.21 -40.93
CA VAL A 798 21.55 -1.34 -41.87
C VAL A 798 21.10 -2.63 -41.18
N TRP A 799 21.69 -2.97 -40.03
CA TRP A 799 21.36 -4.21 -39.32
C TRP A 799 19.87 -4.28 -38.96
N ASN A 800 19.31 -3.19 -38.41
CA ASN A 800 17.90 -3.04 -38.04
C ASN A 800 16.92 -3.41 -39.19
N SER A 801 17.24 -3.04 -40.44
CA SER A 801 16.35 -3.25 -41.60
C SER A 801 16.72 -4.43 -42.50
N ASN A 802 17.95 -4.93 -42.47
CA ASN A 802 18.43 -5.99 -43.38
C ASN A 802 18.63 -7.35 -42.69
N ASP A 803 18.60 -7.41 -41.35
CA ASP A 803 18.55 -8.65 -40.56
C ASP A 803 17.51 -8.51 -39.44
N GLN A 804 16.30 -8.11 -39.86
CA GLN A 804 15.20 -7.71 -38.98
C GLN A 804 14.74 -8.84 -38.04
N MET A 805 14.99 -10.12 -38.39
CA MET A 805 14.68 -11.26 -37.53
C MET A 805 15.71 -11.46 -36.41
N SER A 806 17.00 -11.23 -36.69
CA SER A 806 18.05 -11.18 -35.66
C SER A 806 17.87 -9.99 -34.73
N TYR A 807 17.48 -8.84 -35.30
CA TYR A 807 17.10 -7.64 -34.56
C TYR A 807 15.93 -7.90 -33.60
N SER A 808 14.80 -8.41 -34.10
CA SER A 808 13.62 -8.69 -33.25
C SER A 808 13.89 -9.78 -32.22
N SER A 809 14.58 -10.87 -32.59
CA SER A 809 14.92 -11.97 -31.68
C SER A 809 15.74 -11.49 -30.47
N SER A 810 16.60 -10.49 -30.65
CA SER A 810 17.45 -9.95 -29.58
C SER A 810 16.69 -9.14 -28.51
N GLN A 811 15.40 -8.83 -28.74
CA GLN A 811 14.54 -8.04 -27.83
C GLN A 811 15.18 -6.72 -27.35
N ALA A 812 16.09 -6.14 -28.12
CA ALA A 812 17.00 -5.09 -27.67
C ALA A 812 16.36 -3.73 -27.36
N ASN A 813 15.14 -3.51 -27.86
CA ASN A 813 14.36 -2.27 -27.81
C ASN A 813 15.22 -0.99 -27.95
N LEU A 814 16.06 -0.96 -29.00
CA LEU A 814 17.03 0.10 -29.21
C LEU A 814 16.31 1.45 -29.39
N THR A 815 16.60 2.37 -28.48
CA THR A 815 15.94 3.68 -28.43
C THR A 815 17.00 4.80 -28.46
N PRO A 816 16.88 5.80 -29.35
CA PRO A 816 15.86 5.94 -30.41
C PRO A 816 15.92 4.80 -31.44
N LYS A 817 14.75 4.42 -32.02
CA LYS A 817 14.68 3.38 -33.06
C LYS A 817 15.64 3.72 -34.21
N PRO A 818 16.54 2.81 -34.64
CA PRO A 818 17.48 3.08 -35.73
C PRO A 818 16.76 3.45 -37.04
N PHE A 819 17.39 4.26 -37.89
CA PHE A 819 16.83 4.54 -39.22
C PHE A 819 16.92 3.30 -40.10
N GLU A 820 15.85 2.98 -40.82
CA GLU A 820 15.85 1.93 -41.83
C GLU A 820 16.66 2.34 -43.07
N TYR A 821 17.37 1.39 -43.67
CA TYR A 821 18.07 1.56 -44.95
C TYR A 821 18.14 0.22 -45.69
N TYR A 822 17.31 0.05 -46.71
CA TYR A 822 17.35 -1.10 -47.64
C TYR A 822 18.31 -0.77 -48.79
N SER A 823 19.17 -1.71 -49.18
CA SER A 823 20.18 -1.48 -50.22
C SER A 823 19.96 -2.33 -51.46
N SER A 824 19.44 -1.73 -52.53
CA SER A 824 19.46 -2.35 -53.86
C SER A 824 20.85 -2.27 -54.50
N LYS A 825 21.23 -3.32 -55.23
CA LYS A 825 22.41 -3.37 -56.11
C LYS A 825 22.31 -2.42 -57.33
N ALA A 826 21.08 -2.01 -57.69
CA ALA A 826 20.82 -1.03 -58.75
C ALA A 826 21.01 0.43 -58.30
N GLU A 827 21.02 0.71 -57.00
CA GLU A 827 21.24 2.05 -56.44
C GLU A 827 22.76 2.34 -56.35
N PRO A 828 23.28 3.36 -57.06
CA PRO A 828 24.70 3.70 -57.05
C PRO A 828 25.11 4.63 -55.89
N ASP A 829 24.17 5.15 -55.10
CA ASP A 829 24.50 5.99 -53.94
C ASP A 829 25.21 5.15 -52.86
N LEU A 830 26.16 5.79 -52.20
CA LEU A 830 26.93 5.24 -51.08
C LEU A 830 26.48 5.84 -49.74
N LYS A 831 25.63 6.86 -49.72
CA LYS A 831 25.32 7.63 -48.50
C LYS A 831 24.34 6.90 -47.57
N ILE A 832 24.84 6.18 -46.58
CA ILE A 832 24.01 5.54 -45.55
C ILE A 832 23.68 6.56 -44.45
N ARG A 833 22.40 6.70 -44.10
CA ARG A 833 21.96 7.61 -43.02
C ARG A 833 22.43 7.10 -41.66
N ARG A 834 23.32 7.85 -41.00
CA ARG A 834 23.75 7.60 -39.62
C ARG A 834 22.55 7.71 -38.66
N SER A 835 22.31 6.67 -37.87
CA SER A 835 21.33 6.66 -36.78
C SER A 835 21.73 7.58 -35.63
N GLN A 836 20.74 7.97 -34.82
CA GLN A 836 20.99 8.73 -33.59
C GLN A 836 21.75 7.87 -32.57
N PRO A 837 22.55 8.48 -31.66
CA PRO A 837 23.13 7.76 -30.54
C PRO A 837 22.05 7.11 -29.67
N LEU A 838 22.29 5.88 -29.22
CA LEU A 838 21.35 5.16 -28.37
C LEU A 838 21.34 5.77 -26.96
N THR A 839 20.17 6.08 -26.46
CA THR A 839 19.96 6.54 -25.06
C THR A 839 19.58 5.38 -24.15
N TYR A 840 18.94 4.34 -24.69
CA TYR A 840 18.51 3.12 -24.00
C TYR A 840 18.72 1.91 -24.92
N ALA A 841 19.29 0.84 -24.36
CA ALA A 841 19.29 -0.50 -24.95
C ALA A 841 19.11 -1.53 -23.82
N GLN A 842 18.46 -2.65 -24.11
CA GLN A 842 18.24 -3.72 -23.14
C GLN A 842 18.79 -5.06 -23.63
N MET A 843 19.06 -5.96 -22.69
CA MET A 843 19.55 -7.32 -22.94
C MET A 843 18.66 -8.31 -22.19
N PRO A 844 17.98 -9.26 -22.86
CA PRO A 844 17.10 -10.24 -22.21
C PRO A 844 17.90 -11.29 -21.42
N PHE A 845 17.37 -11.67 -20.25
CA PHE A 845 17.88 -12.77 -19.44
C PHE A 845 16.74 -13.58 -18.82
N TYR A 846 16.96 -14.88 -18.66
CA TYR A 846 16.00 -15.80 -18.07
C TYR A 846 16.55 -16.42 -16.78
N LEU A 847 15.68 -16.63 -15.80
CA LEU A 847 15.96 -17.25 -14.51
C LEU A 847 15.24 -18.60 -14.41
N LYS A 848 15.86 -19.58 -13.75
CA LYS A 848 15.34 -20.95 -13.57
C LYS A 848 15.47 -21.45 -12.14
N ASN A 849 14.61 -22.42 -11.79
CA ASN A 849 14.55 -23.09 -10.49
C ASN A 849 14.29 -22.17 -9.28
N LEU A 850 13.78 -20.95 -9.49
CA LEU A 850 13.41 -20.04 -8.41
C LEU A 850 12.02 -20.40 -7.88
N LYS A 851 11.95 -21.05 -6.72
CA LYS A 851 10.67 -21.47 -6.09
C LYS A 851 10.43 -20.88 -4.70
N SER A 852 11.47 -20.56 -3.93
CA SER A 852 11.30 -19.79 -2.68
C SER A 852 11.48 -18.30 -2.93
N THR A 853 10.67 -17.48 -2.24
CA THR A 853 10.91 -16.04 -2.10
C THR A 853 12.33 -15.74 -1.59
N SER A 854 12.91 -16.62 -0.75
CA SER A 854 14.27 -16.43 -0.25
C SER A 854 15.33 -16.59 -1.35
N ASP A 855 15.20 -17.60 -2.21
CA ASP A 855 16.10 -17.83 -3.36
C ASP A 855 16.00 -16.69 -4.39
N ILE A 856 14.78 -16.19 -4.60
CA ILE A 856 14.50 -15.01 -5.43
C ILE A 856 15.23 -13.79 -4.88
N ILE A 857 15.00 -13.44 -3.60
CA ILE A 857 15.62 -12.25 -2.97
C ILE A 857 17.16 -12.37 -2.98
N ALA A 858 17.72 -13.56 -2.74
CA ALA A 858 19.16 -13.79 -2.83
C ALA A 858 19.72 -13.61 -4.25
N THR A 859 19.02 -14.13 -5.26
CA THR A 859 19.41 -14.02 -6.68
C THR A 859 19.33 -12.59 -7.18
N LEU A 860 18.25 -11.87 -6.88
CA LEU A 860 18.07 -10.47 -7.26
C LEU A 860 19.10 -9.55 -6.58
N ARG A 861 19.49 -9.86 -5.34
CA ARG A 861 20.59 -9.16 -4.64
C ARG A 861 21.89 -9.33 -5.42
N HIS A 862 22.30 -10.56 -5.73
CA HIS A 862 23.53 -10.83 -6.48
C HIS A 862 23.57 -10.15 -7.86
N ILE A 863 22.45 -10.13 -8.60
CA ILE A 863 22.35 -9.41 -9.89
C ILE A 863 22.49 -7.89 -9.69
N LYS A 864 21.91 -7.35 -8.61
CA LYS A 864 22.03 -5.93 -8.26
C LYS A 864 23.46 -5.57 -7.80
N ASP A 865 24.11 -6.42 -7.04
CA ASP A 865 25.50 -6.22 -6.61
C ASP A 865 26.45 -6.15 -7.84
N ILE A 866 26.24 -7.02 -8.85
CA ILE A 866 26.94 -6.96 -10.15
C ILE A 866 26.60 -5.65 -10.90
N SER A 867 25.32 -5.26 -10.94
CA SER A 867 24.90 -4.00 -11.57
C SER A 867 25.58 -2.78 -10.92
N GLU A 868 25.68 -2.74 -9.59
CA GLU A 868 26.37 -1.70 -8.84
C GLU A 868 27.89 -1.74 -9.07
N GLU A 869 28.52 -2.91 -9.20
CA GLU A 869 29.94 -3.02 -9.60
C GLU A 869 30.19 -2.36 -10.97
N PHE A 870 29.39 -2.68 -11.98
CA PHE A 870 29.57 -2.12 -13.32
C PHE A 870 29.18 -0.64 -13.43
N ASN A 871 28.24 -0.15 -12.62
CA ASN A 871 27.99 1.28 -12.47
C ASN A 871 29.24 2.00 -11.93
N ASN A 872 29.92 1.41 -10.93
CA ASN A 872 31.19 1.95 -10.40
C ASN A 872 32.34 1.88 -11.41
N LYS A 873 32.32 0.94 -12.39
CA LYS A 873 33.23 0.92 -13.56
C LYS A 873 32.88 1.98 -14.62
N GLY A 874 31.78 2.72 -14.48
CA GLY A 874 31.32 3.75 -15.43
C GLY A 874 30.29 3.26 -16.46
N LEU A 875 29.90 1.98 -16.45
CA LEU A 875 28.79 1.47 -17.27
C LEU A 875 27.47 1.78 -16.56
N LYS A 876 26.83 2.90 -16.91
CA LYS A 876 25.47 3.24 -16.43
C LYS A 876 24.48 2.15 -16.83
N ASN A 877 24.02 1.38 -15.83
CA ASN A 877 23.17 0.21 -16.03
C ASN A 877 22.19 -0.01 -14.87
N TYR A 878 21.08 -0.70 -15.12
CA TYR A 878 20.20 -1.19 -14.06
C TYR A 878 19.37 -2.41 -14.51
N PRO A 879 19.04 -3.34 -13.60
CA PRO A 879 18.15 -4.45 -13.90
C PRO A 879 16.68 -4.01 -13.87
N VAL A 880 15.91 -4.49 -14.84
CA VAL A 880 14.46 -4.23 -14.96
C VAL A 880 13.72 -5.54 -15.23
N GLY A 881 12.45 -5.62 -14.87
CA GLY A 881 11.61 -6.79 -15.13
C GLY A 881 10.57 -6.96 -14.04
N LEU A 882 9.52 -7.73 -14.34
CA LEU A 882 8.39 -7.93 -13.42
C LEU A 882 8.84 -8.52 -12.07
N ILE A 883 9.85 -9.40 -12.08
CA ILE A 883 10.46 -9.94 -10.86
C ILE A 883 11.17 -8.88 -10.02
N PHE A 884 11.88 -7.93 -10.64
CA PHE A 884 12.51 -6.82 -9.92
C PHE A 884 11.44 -5.84 -9.38
N ALA A 885 10.42 -5.51 -10.18
CA ALA A 885 9.33 -4.62 -9.76
C ALA A 885 8.61 -5.12 -8.50
N TYR A 886 8.30 -6.43 -8.41
CA TYR A 886 7.66 -7.00 -7.22
C TYR A 886 8.61 -7.16 -6.03
N PHE A 887 9.86 -7.63 -6.23
CA PHE A 887 10.72 -8.09 -5.13
C PHE A 887 11.83 -7.11 -4.69
N ASN A 888 12.18 -6.08 -5.47
CA ASN A 888 13.23 -5.10 -5.11
C ASN A 888 12.98 -4.43 -3.75
N GLN A 889 11.71 -4.14 -3.42
CA GLN A 889 11.30 -3.59 -2.13
C GLN A 889 11.64 -4.49 -0.92
N PHE A 890 11.72 -5.81 -1.11
CA PHE A 890 12.02 -6.74 -0.02
C PHE A 890 13.54 -6.89 0.24
N LEU A 891 14.40 -6.41 -0.68
CA LEU A 891 15.86 -6.41 -0.48
C LEU A 891 16.31 -5.61 0.75
N LEU A 892 15.51 -4.62 1.19
CA LEU A 892 15.76 -3.76 2.36
C LEU A 892 14.79 -4.01 3.53
N LEU A 893 13.83 -4.95 3.43
CA LEU A 893 12.71 -5.08 4.37
C LEU A 893 13.17 -5.22 5.83
N ASP A 894 14.19 -6.05 6.09
CA ASP A 894 14.67 -6.35 7.44
C ASP A 894 15.17 -5.09 8.17
N ARG A 895 15.89 -4.23 7.45
CA ARG A 895 16.42 -2.96 7.97
C ARG A 895 15.28 -1.98 8.27
N LEU A 896 14.28 -1.92 7.38
CA LEU A 896 13.12 -1.04 7.53
C LEU A 896 12.17 -1.51 8.64
N LEU A 897 11.95 -2.82 8.78
CA LEU A 897 11.13 -3.41 9.84
C LEU A 897 11.77 -3.19 11.22
N ALA A 898 13.09 -3.40 11.34
CA ALA A 898 13.83 -3.07 12.57
C ALA A 898 13.74 -1.58 12.91
N ALA A 899 13.97 -0.69 11.94
CA ALA A 899 13.86 0.75 12.12
C ALA A 899 12.43 1.19 12.53
N GLN A 900 11.40 0.62 11.92
CA GLN A 900 10.00 0.86 12.28
C GLN A 900 9.73 0.48 13.74
N VAL A 901 10.14 -0.71 14.18
CA VAL A 901 9.92 -1.16 15.56
C VAL A 901 10.59 -0.19 16.53
N VAL A 902 11.87 0.14 16.32
CA VAL A 902 12.61 1.11 17.16
C VAL A 902 11.89 2.46 17.21
N LEU A 903 11.47 3.01 16.06
CA LEU A 903 10.82 4.31 15.98
C LEU A 903 9.41 4.31 16.63
N THR A 904 8.68 3.19 16.51
CA THR A 904 7.36 3.01 17.13
C THR A 904 7.46 3.02 18.65
N PHE A 905 8.42 2.27 19.21
CA PHE A 905 8.71 2.28 20.64
C PHE A 905 9.22 3.64 21.13
N ALA A 906 10.06 4.33 20.35
CA ALA A 906 10.55 5.67 20.68
C ALA A 906 9.42 6.72 20.72
N ALA A 907 8.55 6.74 19.71
CA ALA A 907 7.41 7.66 19.64
C ALA A 907 6.40 7.40 20.78
N ALA A 908 6.07 6.13 21.04
CA ALA A 908 5.20 5.77 22.15
C ALA A 908 5.81 6.10 23.52
N GLY A 909 7.13 5.90 23.68
CA GLY A 909 7.87 6.31 24.87
C GLY A 909 7.83 7.82 25.10
N LEU A 910 8.01 8.62 24.04
CA LEU A 910 7.93 10.09 24.10
C LEU A 910 6.55 10.57 24.55
N VAL A 911 5.46 9.99 24.02
CA VAL A 911 4.10 10.34 24.46
C VAL A 911 3.85 9.86 25.90
N ALA A 912 4.32 8.67 26.29
CA ALA A 912 4.20 8.17 27.65
C ALA A 912 4.93 9.05 28.68
N CYS A 913 6.08 9.63 28.31
CA CYS A 913 6.85 10.57 29.12
C CYS A 913 6.06 11.82 29.56
N LEU A 914 5.01 12.21 28.83
CA LEU A 914 4.16 13.35 29.18
C LEU A 914 3.25 13.07 30.40
N LEU A 915 2.97 11.79 30.69
CA LEU A 915 2.06 11.37 31.77
C LEU A 915 2.72 10.49 32.84
N VAL A 916 3.92 9.95 32.58
CA VAL A 916 4.70 9.08 33.49
C VAL A 916 6.18 9.36 33.29
N ARG A 917 6.96 9.52 34.36
CA ARG A 917 8.42 9.74 34.28
C ARG A 917 9.13 8.58 33.58
N TRP A 918 10.00 8.87 32.59
CA TRP A 918 10.77 7.88 31.82
C TRP A 918 11.42 6.78 32.69
N SER A 919 12.07 7.17 33.78
CA SER A 919 12.75 6.27 34.72
C SER A 919 11.80 5.37 35.54
N LYS A 920 10.50 5.36 35.24
CA LYS A 920 9.51 4.40 35.78
C LYS A 920 8.86 3.55 34.67
N LEU A 921 9.15 3.80 33.39
CA LEU A 921 8.52 3.09 32.26
C LEU A 921 9.13 1.71 31.94
N TRP A 922 10.26 1.31 32.56
CA TRP A 922 10.94 0.04 32.25
C TRP A 922 10.03 -1.19 32.30
N CYS A 923 9.07 -1.23 33.24
CA CYS A 923 8.10 -2.31 33.34
C CYS A 923 7.15 -2.32 32.13
N SER A 924 6.60 -1.17 31.75
CA SER A 924 5.74 -1.08 30.57
C SER A 924 6.48 -1.50 29.31
N LEU A 925 7.75 -1.08 29.17
CA LEU A 925 8.61 -1.37 28.03
C LEU A 925 8.95 -2.86 27.91
N PHE A 926 9.36 -3.52 29.00
CA PHE A 926 9.67 -4.96 28.97
C PHE A 926 8.42 -5.81 28.70
N SER A 927 7.25 -5.39 29.22
CA SER A 927 5.97 -6.03 28.95
C SER A 927 5.53 -5.89 27.49
N THR A 928 5.58 -4.69 26.91
CA THR A 928 5.23 -4.52 25.50
C THR A 928 6.22 -5.23 24.58
N LEU A 929 7.53 -5.17 24.86
CA LEU A 929 8.56 -5.86 24.07
C LEU A 929 8.40 -7.39 24.11
N GLY A 930 8.28 -7.99 25.31
CA GLY A 930 8.08 -9.43 25.44
C GLY A 930 6.74 -9.90 24.82
N ALA A 931 5.72 -9.04 24.85
CA ALA A 931 4.47 -9.28 24.16
C ALA A 931 4.48 -8.97 22.66
N MET A 932 5.57 -8.45 22.06
CA MET A 932 5.75 -8.47 20.59
C MET A 932 6.28 -9.82 20.10
N LEU A 933 6.90 -10.63 20.97
CA LEU A 933 7.52 -11.90 20.55
C LEU A 933 6.55 -12.91 19.90
N PRO A 934 5.24 -12.98 20.22
CA PRO A 934 4.28 -13.81 19.49
C PRO A 934 4.12 -13.46 18.00
N LEU A 935 4.61 -12.31 17.51
CA LEU A 935 4.72 -12.07 16.06
C LEU A 935 5.64 -13.08 15.38
N CYS A 936 6.66 -13.58 16.07
CA CYS A 936 7.59 -14.61 15.57
C CYS A 936 6.93 -16.00 15.41
N LEU A 937 5.60 -16.12 15.51
CA LEU A 937 4.83 -17.30 15.10
C LEU A 937 4.35 -17.23 13.64
N VAL A 938 4.56 -16.10 12.94
CA VAL A 938 4.10 -15.87 11.57
C VAL A 938 5.28 -15.49 10.69
N ASP A 939 5.42 -16.14 9.54
CA ASP A 939 6.48 -15.87 8.56
C ASP A 939 6.45 -14.43 8.02
N ILE A 940 7.62 -13.95 7.60
CA ILE A 940 7.82 -12.59 7.12
C ILE A 940 7.16 -12.46 5.75
N ASN A 941 6.20 -11.55 5.66
CA ASN A 941 5.45 -11.24 4.46
C ASN A 941 5.33 -9.72 4.30
N ALA A 942 4.78 -9.26 3.18
CA ALA A 942 4.68 -7.82 2.90
C ALA A 942 3.96 -7.02 4.00
N PHE A 943 3.00 -7.62 4.71
CA PHE A 943 2.24 -6.96 5.77
C PHE A 943 2.93 -6.93 7.13
N SER A 944 4.02 -7.67 7.36
CA SER A 944 4.61 -7.85 8.69
C SER A 944 4.92 -6.53 9.41
N SER A 945 5.21 -5.47 8.67
CA SER A 945 5.31 -4.09 9.18
C SER A 945 4.00 -3.52 9.72
N THR A 946 2.97 -3.44 8.86
CA THR A 946 1.65 -2.89 9.21
C THR A 946 1.00 -3.71 10.34
N MET A 947 1.21 -5.03 10.30
CA MET A 947 0.80 -5.97 11.33
C MET A 947 1.57 -5.75 12.64
N GLY A 948 2.88 -5.51 12.58
CA GLY A 948 3.72 -5.09 13.71
C GLY A 948 3.18 -3.87 14.44
N ALA A 949 2.88 -2.78 13.72
CA ALA A 949 2.28 -1.59 14.31
C ALA A 949 0.89 -1.85 14.89
N LEU A 950 0.05 -2.64 14.21
CA LEU A 950 -1.29 -2.98 14.67
C LEU A 950 -1.28 -3.82 15.96
N HIS A 951 -0.37 -4.78 16.08
CA HIS A 951 -0.17 -5.57 17.29
C HIS A 951 0.42 -4.73 18.43
N PHE A 952 1.37 -3.84 18.12
CA PHE A 952 1.87 -2.85 19.07
C PHE A 952 0.73 -1.99 19.63
N ILE A 953 -0.22 -1.56 18.80
CA ILE A 953 -1.41 -0.81 19.23
C ILE A 953 -2.33 -1.68 20.10
N ILE A 954 -2.66 -2.89 19.65
CA ILE A 954 -3.61 -3.81 20.34
C ILE A 954 -3.10 -4.19 21.74
N VAL A 955 -1.80 -4.43 21.90
CA VAL A 955 -1.15 -4.71 23.20
C VAL A 955 -0.87 -3.42 23.98
N GLY A 956 -0.19 -2.46 23.37
CA GLY A 956 0.31 -1.24 23.99
C GLY A 956 -0.80 -0.38 24.60
N ARG A 957 -1.97 -0.29 23.95
CA ARG A 957 -3.13 0.43 24.49
C ARG A 957 -3.50 -0.06 25.89
N ASN A 958 -3.49 -1.38 26.11
CA ASN A 958 -3.92 -2.02 27.35
C ASN A 958 -2.83 -1.99 28.42
N VAL A 959 -1.57 -2.24 28.05
CA VAL A 959 -0.42 -2.09 28.96
C VAL A 959 -0.32 -0.65 29.46
N PHE A 960 -0.46 0.36 28.59
CA PHE A 960 -0.42 1.77 28.97
C PHE A 960 -1.54 2.16 29.94
N LEU A 961 -2.79 1.72 29.69
CA LEU A 961 -3.93 2.02 30.57
C LEU A 961 -3.78 1.42 31.98
N ILE A 962 -3.26 0.20 32.07
CA ILE A 962 -2.94 -0.42 33.37
C ILE A 962 -1.78 0.32 34.06
N THR A 963 -0.80 0.80 33.28
CA THR A 963 0.36 1.55 33.76
C THR A 963 -0.05 2.88 34.41
N THR A 964 -0.86 3.70 33.75
CA THR A 964 -1.33 5.00 34.32
C THR A 964 -2.18 4.79 35.57
N GLY A 965 -3.06 3.78 35.57
CA GLY A 965 -3.84 3.38 36.75
C GLY A 965 -2.99 2.86 37.91
N PHE A 966 -1.87 2.19 37.63
CA PHE A 966 -0.92 1.71 38.65
C PHE A 966 -0.10 2.85 39.25
N PHE A 967 0.34 3.84 38.46
CA PHE A 967 1.11 4.97 38.99
C PHE A 967 0.31 5.91 39.87
N SER A 968 -0.95 6.13 39.50
CA SER A 968 -1.88 7.02 40.22
C SER A 968 -2.36 6.45 41.56
N ALA A 969 -2.26 5.13 41.76
CA ALA A 969 -2.67 4.44 42.97
C ALA A 969 -1.59 4.49 44.07
N VAL A 970 -2.03 4.62 45.32
CA VAL A 970 -1.22 4.69 46.55
C VAL A 970 -1.24 3.34 47.30
N GLY A 971 -0.22 3.07 48.13
CA GLY A 971 -0.07 1.83 48.90
C GLY A 971 0.91 0.83 48.31
N ASN A 972 0.87 -0.42 48.81
CA ASN A 972 1.80 -1.47 48.39
C ASN A 972 1.58 -1.94 46.92
N ARG A 973 2.57 -2.65 46.33
CA ARG A 973 2.54 -3.09 44.92
C ARG A 973 1.25 -3.85 44.57
N GLU A 974 0.87 -4.84 45.37
CA GLU A 974 -0.31 -5.67 45.10
C GLU A 974 -1.62 -4.89 45.20
N LYS A 975 -1.74 -3.98 46.18
CA LYS A 975 -2.87 -3.07 46.36
C LYS A 975 -2.99 -2.11 45.16
N ARG A 976 -1.89 -1.57 44.66
CA ARG A 976 -1.84 -0.68 43.49
C ARG A 976 -2.22 -1.39 42.19
N VAL A 977 -1.73 -2.61 41.95
CA VAL A 977 -2.16 -3.42 40.79
C VAL A 977 -3.65 -3.77 40.90
N LYS A 978 -4.11 -4.19 42.08
CA LYS A 978 -5.53 -4.45 42.36
C LYS A 978 -6.40 -3.23 42.03
N MET A 979 -5.97 -2.03 42.44
CA MET A 979 -6.67 -0.77 42.16
C MET A 979 -6.70 -0.44 40.67
N SER A 980 -5.60 -0.64 39.93
CA SER A 980 -5.59 -0.40 38.47
C SER A 980 -6.57 -1.33 37.74
N LEU A 981 -6.56 -2.63 38.07
CA LEU A 981 -7.48 -3.61 37.47
C LEU A 981 -8.95 -3.34 37.81
N GLU A 982 -9.26 -2.91 39.04
CA GLU A 982 -10.65 -2.66 39.46
C GLU A 982 -11.36 -1.53 38.67
N ILE A 983 -10.60 -0.60 38.09
CA ILE A 983 -11.14 0.41 37.14
C ILE A 983 -11.07 -0.10 35.70
N ASN A 984 -9.93 -0.65 35.28
CA ASN A 984 -9.61 -0.83 33.86
C ASN A 984 -10.06 -2.17 33.25
N ALA A 985 -10.18 -3.25 34.04
CA ALA A 985 -10.38 -4.60 33.49
C ALA A 985 -11.70 -4.76 32.72
N ASP A 986 -12.78 -4.10 33.15
CA ASP A 986 -14.08 -4.13 32.47
C ASP A 986 -14.00 -3.54 31.05
N SER A 987 -13.36 -2.37 30.91
CA SER A 987 -13.14 -1.68 29.63
C SER A 987 -12.19 -2.44 28.70
N ILE A 988 -11.18 -3.12 29.26
CA ILE A 988 -10.24 -3.97 28.50
C ILE A 988 -10.98 -5.20 27.94
N VAL A 989 -11.66 -5.97 28.79
CA VAL A 989 -12.40 -7.19 28.37
C VAL A 989 -13.44 -6.85 27.30
N LYS A 990 -14.21 -5.77 27.48
CA LYS A 990 -15.22 -5.32 26.49
C LYS A 990 -14.60 -4.75 25.22
N GLY A 991 -13.46 -4.06 25.32
CA GLY A 991 -12.76 -3.49 24.17
C GLY A 991 -12.02 -4.51 23.31
N ASP A 992 -11.44 -5.55 23.92
CA ASP A 992 -10.75 -6.63 23.20
C ASP A 992 -11.77 -7.62 22.59
N LEU A 993 -12.86 -7.94 23.29
CA LEU A 993 -13.97 -8.73 22.75
C LEU A 993 -14.77 -7.96 21.67
N GLY A 994 -14.94 -6.64 21.82
CA GLY A 994 -15.53 -5.79 20.79
C GLY A 994 -14.69 -5.75 19.51
N LEU A 995 -13.36 -5.64 19.65
CA LEU A 995 -12.44 -5.78 18.52
C LEU A 995 -12.55 -7.17 17.87
N LEU A 996 -12.61 -8.25 18.66
CA LEU A 996 -12.82 -9.61 18.16
C LEU A 996 -14.09 -9.76 17.32
N VAL A 997 -15.22 -9.21 17.79
CA VAL A 997 -16.50 -9.22 17.05
C VAL A 997 -16.38 -8.43 15.74
N SER A 998 -15.73 -7.26 15.76
CA SER A 998 -15.52 -6.45 14.54
C SER A 998 -14.64 -7.14 13.50
N VAL A 999 -13.57 -7.85 13.90
CA VAL A 999 -12.67 -8.53 12.95
C VAL A 999 -13.18 -9.91 12.50
N LEU A 1000 -14.19 -10.48 13.17
CA LEU A 1000 -14.71 -11.81 12.83
C LEU A 1000 -15.26 -11.90 11.40
N VAL A 1001 -15.75 -10.79 10.82
CA VAL A 1001 -16.19 -10.78 9.41
C VAL A 1001 -15.07 -11.07 8.40
N LEU A 1002 -13.80 -10.85 8.77
CA LEU A 1002 -12.67 -11.11 7.89
C LEU A 1002 -12.52 -12.60 7.55
N ILE A 1003 -13.13 -13.50 8.34
CA ILE A 1003 -13.21 -14.93 8.01
C ILE A 1003 -14.07 -15.21 6.77
N LEU A 1004 -15.05 -14.33 6.49
CA LEU A 1004 -15.96 -14.37 5.34
C LEU A 1004 -15.36 -13.65 4.12
N SER A 1005 -14.04 -13.77 3.91
CA SER A 1005 -13.33 -13.20 2.77
C SER A 1005 -12.88 -14.29 1.81
N ASP A 1006 -13.07 -14.07 0.50
CA ASP A 1006 -12.57 -14.98 -0.56
C ASP A 1006 -11.04 -14.94 -0.70
N PHE A 1007 -10.41 -13.88 -0.20
CA PHE A 1007 -8.98 -13.62 -0.26
C PHE A 1007 -8.21 -14.36 0.84
N GLU A 1008 -7.19 -15.12 0.44
CA GLU A 1008 -6.30 -15.85 1.36
C GLU A 1008 -5.49 -14.92 2.27
N PHE A 1009 -5.02 -13.78 1.76
CA PHE A 1009 -4.29 -12.83 2.60
C PHE A 1009 -5.18 -12.22 3.72
N ILE A 1010 -6.49 -12.06 3.49
CA ILE A 1010 -7.42 -11.51 4.50
C ILE A 1010 -7.78 -12.56 5.55
N ARG A 1011 -8.20 -13.75 5.11
CA ARG A 1011 -8.73 -14.79 6.02
C ARG A 1011 -7.62 -15.60 6.72
N ASP A 1012 -6.56 -15.96 6.01
CA ASP A 1012 -5.58 -16.94 6.51
C ASP A 1012 -4.38 -16.22 7.16
N HIS A 1013 -4.01 -15.02 6.70
CA HIS A 1013 -2.87 -14.26 7.23
C HIS A 1013 -3.33 -13.16 8.21
N LEU A 1014 -4.06 -12.14 7.71
CA LEU A 1014 -4.49 -10.98 8.50
C LEU A 1014 -5.41 -11.35 9.67
N PHE A 1015 -6.45 -12.16 9.45
CA PHE A 1015 -7.38 -12.55 10.51
C PHE A 1015 -6.70 -13.44 11.57
N MET A 1016 -5.89 -14.42 11.17
CA MET A 1016 -5.11 -15.24 12.12
C MET A 1016 -4.15 -14.38 12.96
N PHE A 1017 -3.45 -13.44 12.31
CA PHE A 1017 -2.61 -12.47 12.99
C PHE A 1017 -3.38 -11.61 14.01
N LEU A 1018 -4.58 -11.15 13.65
CA LEU A 1018 -5.46 -10.40 14.55
C LEU A 1018 -5.91 -11.24 15.76
N ILE A 1019 -6.25 -12.52 15.57
CA ILE A 1019 -6.57 -13.44 16.67
C ILE A 1019 -5.37 -13.62 17.62
N ILE A 1020 -4.16 -13.85 17.08
CA ILE A 1020 -2.92 -13.93 17.88
C ILE A 1020 -2.69 -12.62 18.66
N SER A 1021 -2.92 -11.47 18.03
CA SER A 1021 -2.74 -10.14 18.63
C SER A 1021 -3.73 -9.86 19.77
N ILE A 1022 -5.01 -10.19 19.57
CA ILE A 1022 -6.06 -10.01 20.57
C ILE A 1022 -5.83 -10.96 21.76
N ALA A 1023 -5.52 -12.24 21.49
CA ALA A 1023 -5.20 -13.22 22.54
C ALA A 1023 -3.96 -12.79 23.35
N THR A 1024 -2.90 -12.33 22.68
CA THR A 1024 -1.67 -11.82 23.32
C THR A 1024 -1.97 -10.63 24.22
N SER A 1025 -2.75 -9.65 23.75
CA SER A 1025 -3.13 -8.48 24.56
C SER A 1025 -4.00 -8.85 25.75
N PHE A 1026 -5.00 -9.71 25.57
CA PHE A 1026 -5.89 -10.17 26.63
C PHE A 1026 -5.12 -10.91 27.74
N ILE A 1027 -4.26 -11.86 27.35
CA ILE A 1027 -3.45 -12.64 28.31
C ILE A 1027 -2.40 -11.75 28.99
N ASN A 1028 -1.68 -10.90 28.24
CA ASN A 1028 -0.67 -10.02 28.84
C ASN A 1028 -1.31 -9.02 29.82
N SER A 1029 -2.37 -8.33 29.40
CA SER A 1029 -3.01 -7.27 30.20
C SER A 1029 -3.69 -7.78 31.47
N LEU A 1030 -4.27 -8.99 31.46
CA LEU A 1030 -4.98 -9.54 32.62
C LEU A 1030 -4.12 -10.48 33.50
N THR A 1031 -3.01 -11.02 32.96
CA THR A 1031 -2.21 -12.06 33.63
C THR A 1031 -0.73 -11.67 33.80
N PHE A 1032 0.05 -11.56 32.72
CA PHE A 1032 1.51 -11.38 32.82
C PHE A 1032 1.92 -9.97 33.30
N PHE A 1033 1.36 -8.91 32.73
CA PHE A 1033 1.71 -7.55 33.11
C PHE A 1033 1.31 -7.20 34.56
N PRO A 1034 0.10 -7.53 35.06
CA PRO A 1034 -0.26 -7.36 36.46
C PRO A 1034 0.65 -8.14 37.42
N LEU A 1035 1.05 -9.36 37.07
CA LEU A 1035 2.00 -10.16 37.86
C LEU A 1035 3.35 -9.45 37.98
N MET A 1036 3.90 -9.00 36.86
CA MET A 1036 5.21 -8.36 36.81
C MET A 1036 5.21 -7.00 37.55
N LEU A 1037 4.13 -6.22 37.47
CA LEU A 1037 3.95 -5.03 38.31
C LEU A 1037 3.83 -5.36 39.81
N ALA A 1038 3.17 -6.46 40.18
CA ALA A 1038 3.07 -6.88 41.57
C ALA A 1038 4.44 -7.27 42.17
N MET A 1039 5.32 -7.90 41.36
CA MET A 1039 6.67 -8.29 41.79
C MET A 1039 7.66 -7.12 41.77
N VAL A 1040 7.89 -6.51 40.59
CA VAL A 1040 9.01 -5.57 40.32
C VAL A 1040 8.52 -4.14 40.07
N GLY A 1041 7.25 -3.86 40.33
CA GLY A 1041 6.63 -2.56 40.03
C GLY A 1041 7.35 -1.37 40.70
N PRO A 1042 7.64 -0.29 39.96
CA PRO A 1042 8.25 0.92 40.51
C PRO A 1042 7.34 1.63 41.53
N LYS A 1043 7.95 2.52 42.33
CA LYS A 1043 7.24 3.38 43.30
C LYS A 1043 6.15 4.23 42.59
N SER A 1044 5.11 4.60 43.34
CA SER A 1044 4.02 5.48 42.88
C SER A 1044 4.53 6.85 42.41
N GLU A 1045 3.67 7.63 41.75
CA GLU A 1045 3.99 9.02 41.38
C GLU A 1045 3.95 9.98 42.56
N ILE A 1046 3.22 9.61 43.62
CA ILE A 1046 3.12 10.31 44.90
C ILE A 1046 3.28 9.28 46.05
N ILE A 1047 4.03 9.64 47.08
CA ILE A 1047 4.32 8.84 48.28
C ILE A 1047 3.89 9.69 49.49
N PRO A 1048 2.78 9.36 50.17
CA PRO A 1048 2.37 10.07 51.39
C PRO A 1048 3.36 9.85 52.53
N MET A 1049 3.64 10.89 53.31
CA MET A 1049 4.58 10.83 54.45
C MET A 1049 3.94 10.35 55.75
N GLU A 1050 2.62 10.53 55.89
CA GLU A 1050 1.89 10.33 57.15
C GLU A 1050 1.13 8.99 57.23
N HIS A 1051 0.80 8.40 56.07
CA HIS A 1051 -0.03 7.19 55.95
C HIS A 1051 0.32 6.42 54.67
N ASP A 1052 1.01 5.27 54.74
CA ASP A 1052 1.48 4.48 53.57
C ASP A 1052 0.42 4.26 52.46
N ASP A 1053 -0.84 4.16 52.88
CA ASP A 1053 -1.92 3.53 52.13
C ASP A 1053 -2.99 4.52 51.62
N ARG A 1054 -2.82 5.83 51.89
CA ARG A 1054 -3.71 6.96 51.51
C ARG A 1054 -3.01 8.32 51.64
N ILE A 1055 -3.42 9.36 50.89
CA ILE A 1055 -2.99 10.74 51.20
C ILE A 1055 -3.72 11.31 52.44
N SER A 1056 -3.05 12.21 53.16
CA SER A 1056 -3.57 12.91 54.33
C SER A 1056 -4.86 13.67 54.04
N THR A 1057 -5.79 13.69 55.01
CA THR A 1057 -7.03 14.47 54.86
C THR A 1057 -6.72 15.96 54.69
N PRO A 1058 -7.24 16.64 53.67
CA PRO A 1058 -7.03 18.08 53.52
C PRO A 1058 -7.58 18.78 54.76
N SER A 1059 -6.71 19.54 55.43
CA SER A 1059 -7.04 20.31 56.63
C SER A 1059 -8.18 21.28 56.31
N PRO A 1060 -9.16 21.49 57.22
CA PRO A 1060 -10.17 22.52 57.01
C PRO A 1060 -9.47 23.89 56.88
N PRO A 1061 -9.98 24.80 56.03
CA PRO A 1061 -9.38 26.11 55.87
C PRO A 1061 -9.39 26.85 57.22
N THR A 1062 -8.24 27.42 57.59
CA THR A 1062 -8.09 28.19 58.83
C THR A 1062 -9.15 29.29 58.88
N PRO A 1063 -9.92 29.43 59.98
CA PRO A 1063 -10.89 30.51 60.08
C PRO A 1063 -10.18 31.87 59.97
N PRO A 1064 -10.79 32.87 59.30
CA PRO A 1064 -10.19 34.20 59.20
C PRO A 1064 -10.00 34.81 60.59
N PRO A 1065 -8.93 35.59 60.82
CA PRO A 1065 -8.63 36.15 62.13
C PRO A 1065 -9.78 37.04 62.62
N ILE A 1066 -10.05 36.95 63.93
CA ILE A 1066 -11.10 37.74 64.59
C ILE A 1066 -10.65 39.21 64.60
N ILE A 1067 -11.26 40.02 63.74
CA ILE A 1067 -11.07 41.47 63.75
C ILE A 1067 -11.83 42.05 64.95
N GLU A 1068 -11.10 42.43 65.99
CA GLU A 1068 -11.65 43.22 67.10
C GLU A 1068 -12.21 44.56 66.58
N LYS A 1069 -13.36 44.98 67.11
CA LYS A 1069 -13.99 46.24 66.72
C LYS A 1069 -13.56 47.37 67.64
N PRO A 1070 -12.90 48.44 67.14
CA PRO A 1070 -12.68 49.65 67.92
C PRO A 1070 -14.02 50.30 68.32
N LYS A 1071 -14.05 50.92 69.51
CA LYS A 1071 -15.23 51.65 70.00
C LYS A 1071 -15.40 52.97 69.25
N THR A 1072 -16.63 53.27 68.83
CA THR A 1072 -16.97 54.54 68.18
C THR A 1072 -17.11 55.69 69.18
N PHE A 1073 -16.52 56.85 68.89
CA PHE A 1073 -17.04 58.15 69.33
C PHE A 1073 -16.83 59.26 68.28
N SER A 1074 -17.67 60.28 68.39
CA SER A 1074 -17.80 61.56 67.65
C SER A 1074 -16.73 62.01 66.61
N LYS A 1075 -17.24 62.32 65.40
CA LYS A 1075 -16.79 63.37 64.45
C LYS A 1075 -16.69 64.77 65.15
N PRO A 1076 -15.99 65.82 64.62
CA PRO A 1076 -16.04 66.20 63.19
C PRO A 1076 -14.88 67.01 62.52
N SER A 1077 -14.96 67.10 61.17
CA SER A 1077 -14.70 68.31 60.33
C SER A 1077 -13.32 68.61 59.69
N ARG A 1078 -13.43 69.19 58.48
CA ARG A 1078 -12.50 70.05 57.67
C ARG A 1078 -11.14 69.56 57.12
N ARG A 1079 -11.12 69.46 55.78
CA ARG A 1079 -10.24 70.14 54.78
C ARG A 1079 -8.72 70.28 55.04
N ASN A 1080 -7.93 69.69 54.12
CA ASN A 1080 -6.95 70.31 53.18
C ASN A 1080 -6.19 71.61 53.54
N PRO A 1081 -4.95 71.85 53.00
CA PRO A 1081 -3.98 70.90 52.39
C PRO A 1081 -2.45 71.24 52.58
N SER A 1082 -1.59 70.43 51.93
CA SER A 1082 -0.38 70.82 51.15
C SER A 1082 0.98 71.24 51.77
N ASN A 1083 2.02 70.58 51.24
CA ASN A 1083 3.24 71.14 50.60
C ASN A 1083 4.60 71.34 51.32
N LYS A 1084 5.65 70.94 50.55
CA LYS A 1084 7.11 71.25 50.59
C LYS A 1084 7.93 70.59 51.74
N ALA A 1085 9.03 69.86 51.53
CA ALA A 1085 10.25 70.05 50.68
C ALA A 1085 11.29 70.98 51.35
N THR A 1086 12.62 70.75 51.34
CA THR A 1086 13.48 69.73 50.67
C THR A 1086 14.91 69.76 51.25
N ARG A 1087 15.60 68.60 51.41
CA ARG A 1087 17.05 68.45 51.11
C ARG A 1087 17.59 67.01 51.26
N GLU A 1088 18.56 66.67 50.42
CA GLU A 1088 19.44 65.47 50.44
C GLU A 1088 20.90 65.95 50.72
N THR A 1089 22.00 65.15 50.78
CA THR A 1089 22.43 63.85 50.22
C THR A 1089 23.30 63.08 51.26
N SER A 1090 23.91 61.88 51.10
CA SER A 1090 24.42 61.15 49.91
C SER A 1090 24.63 59.64 50.19
N LEU A 1091 24.44 58.78 49.16
CA LEU A 1091 25.00 57.42 48.91
C LEU A 1091 25.01 56.34 50.04
N THR A 1092 24.74 55.06 49.77
CA THR A 1092 25.19 54.26 48.60
C THR A 1092 24.11 53.33 48.00
N THR A 1093 23.97 53.42 46.67
CA THR A 1093 23.53 52.36 45.73
C THR A 1093 22.33 51.47 46.09
N ILE A 1094 21.13 52.01 45.85
CA ILE A 1094 19.99 51.27 45.30
C ILE A 1094 19.67 51.91 43.93
N THR A 1095 19.31 51.11 42.93
CA THR A 1095 18.59 51.58 41.73
C THR A 1095 17.58 50.53 41.28
N GLU A 1096 16.36 50.60 41.82
CA GLU A 1096 15.22 50.54 40.90
C GLU A 1096 15.26 51.82 40.07
N GLU A 1097 15.06 51.76 38.76
CA GLU A 1097 13.95 52.49 38.13
C GLU A 1097 13.79 52.15 36.64
N SER A 1098 12.60 52.47 36.14
CA SER A 1098 12.27 52.90 34.77
C SER A 1098 12.99 52.25 33.57
N CYS A 1099 12.19 51.59 32.74
CA CYS A 1099 12.33 51.74 31.30
C CYS A 1099 11.00 52.19 30.69
N ASN A 1100 11.05 53.32 29.97
CA ASN A 1100 10.03 53.71 29.02
C ASN A 1100 9.76 52.54 28.06
N GLN A 1101 8.52 52.07 27.96
CA GLN A 1101 8.09 51.39 26.75
C GLN A 1101 7.77 52.43 25.68
N SER A 1102 8.82 52.95 25.05
CA SER A 1102 8.70 53.48 23.70
C SER A 1102 8.20 52.37 22.77
N ILE A 1103 7.27 52.69 21.87
CA ILE A 1103 6.82 51.75 20.85
C ILE A 1103 7.91 51.65 19.79
N VAL A 1104 8.82 50.68 19.95
CA VAL A 1104 9.72 50.28 18.88
C VAL A 1104 8.95 49.37 17.94
N VAL A 1105 8.54 49.92 16.79
CA VAL A 1105 8.06 49.12 15.66
C VAL A 1105 9.28 48.65 14.87
N GLU A 1106 9.64 47.37 14.99
CA GLU A 1106 10.51 46.72 13.99
C GLU A 1106 9.64 46.23 12.83
N PRO A 1107 9.72 46.83 11.63
CA PRO A 1107 9.04 46.29 10.45
C PRO A 1107 9.81 45.08 9.93
N GLN A 1108 9.30 43.87 10.15
CA GLN A 1108 9.71 42.73 9.32
C GLN A 1108 9.20 42.94 7.90
N VAL A 1109 10.13 43.34 7.02
CA VAL A 1109 9.94 43.36 5.56
C VAL A 1109 10.49 42.05 5.02
N THR A 1110 9.59 41.11 4.70
CA THR A 1110 9.98 39.89 3.98
C THR A 1110 10.07 40.22 2.49
N VAL A 1111 11.23 39.95 1.89
CA VAL A 1111 11.49 40.12 0.46
C VAL A 1111 11.66 38.74 -0.16
N GLU A 1112 10.64 38.28 -0.87
CA GLU A 1112 10.72 37.03 -1.63
C GLU A 1112 11.31 37.30 -3.01
N TYR A 1113 12.30 36.50 -3.40
CA TYR A 1113 12.90 36.50 -4.73
C TYR A 1113 12.60 35.16 -5.41
N SER A 1114 11.82 35.20 -6.48
CA SER A 1114 11.63 34.06 -7.37
C SER A 1114 12.70 34.07 -8.46
N SER A 1115 13.67 33.15 -8.37
CA SER A 1115 14.60 32.89 -9.47
C SER A 1115 13.83 32.26 -10.64
N PRO A 1116 13.95 32.79 -11.88
CA PRO A 1116 13.36 32.14 -13.05
C PRO A 1116 14.12 30.86 -13.40
N GLU A 1117 13.41 29.77 -13.64
CA GLU A 1117 13.98 28.58 -14.27
C GLU A 1117 14.30 28.85 -15.76
N SER A 1118 15.31 28.16 -16.28
CA SER A 1118 15.91 28.50 -17.57
C SER A 1118 15.13 27.93 -18.77
N THR A 1119 14.45 28.79 -19.55
CA THR A 1119 14.33 28.61 -21.01
C THR A 1119 13.79 29.86 -21.73
N SER A 1120 14.17 30.02 -23.00
CA SER A 1120 13.80 31.11 -23.92
C SER A 1120 14.40 32.50 -23.61
N SER A 1121 14.61 33.30 -24.67
CA SER A 1121 15.42 34.52 -24.65
C SER A 1121 14.57 35.80 -24.69
N GLY A 1122 14.67 36.63 -23.65
CA GLY A 1122 14.06 37.96 -23.58
C GLY A 1122 14.71 38.83 -22.50
N PRO A 1123 14.46 40.16 -22.48
CA PRO A 1123 15.07 41.06 -21.51
C PRO A 1123 14.52 40.81 -20.09
N TYR A 1124 15.41 40.42 -19.18
CA TYR A 1124 15.06 40.03 -17.81
C TYR A 1124 14.51 41.21 -16.98
N THR A 1125 13.37 40.98 -16.31
CA THR A 1125 12.84 41.90 -15.29
C THR A 1125 12.51 41.14 -14.01
N THR A 1126 13.31 41.33 -12.95
CA THR A 1126 13.14 40.67 -11.66
C THR A 1126 12.04 41.36 -10.85
N LYS A 1127 10.86 40.74 -10.78
CA LYS A 1127 9.70 41.28 -10.05
C LYS A 1127 9.82 41.03 -8.53
N VAL A 1128 10.58 41.88 -7.84
CA VAL A 1128 10.66 41.88 -6.38
C VAL A 1128 9.32 42.27 -5.77
N THR A 1129 8.81 41.46 -4.84
CA THR A 1129 7.60 41.78 -4.05
C THR A 1129 7.97 41.80 -2.57
N ALA A 1130 7.89 42.99 -1.95
CA ALA A 1130 8.19 43.20 -0.54
C ALA A 1130 6.89 43.40 0.24
N THR A 1131 6.67 42.61 1.29
CA THR A 1131 5.46 42.69 2.13
C THR A 1131 5.87 43.04 3.56
N ALA A 1132 5.26 44.10 4.12
CA ALA A 1132 5.50 44.56 5.49
C ALA A 1132 4.26 44.31 6.36
N ASN A 1133 4.37 43.41 7.33
CA ASN A 1133 3.29 43.12 8.28
C ASN A 1133 3.46 43.94 9.56
N ILE A 1134 2.61 44.94 9.75
CA ILE A 1134 2.60 45.79 10.96
C ILE A 1134 1.43 45.37 11.86
N LYS A 1135 1.73 44.85 13.05
CA LYS A 1135 0.72 44.50 14.07
C LYS A 1135 0.70 45.56 15.17
N VAL A 1136 -0.45 46.18 15.39
CA VAL A 1136 -0.69 47.11 16.51
C VAL A 1136 -1.79 46.55 17.39
N GLU A 1137 -1.54 46.42 18.69
CA GLU A 1137 -2.56 46.03 19.69
C GLU A 1137 -2.96 47.25 20.54
N LEU A 1138 -4.27 47.47 20.67
CA LEU A 1138 -4.87 48.53 21.46
C LEU A 1138 -5.63 47.94 22.65
N VAL A 1139 -5.28 48.36 23.86
CA VAL A 1139 -5.94 47.93 25.11
C VAL A 1139 -6.87 49.04 25.61
N ALA A 1140 -8.18 48.78 25.60
CA ALA A 1140 -9.20 49.69 26.13
C ALA A 1140 -9.78 49.14 27.46
N PRO A 1141 -9.81 49.94 28.55
CA PRO A 1141 -10.38 49.50 29.82
C PRO A 1141 -11.90 49.71 29.87
N MET A 1142 -12.63 48.79 30.54
CA MET A 1142 -14.07 48.91 30.78
C MET A 1142 -14.40 48.85 32.28
N TYR A 1143 -15.22 49.80 32.73
CA TYR A 1143 -15.51 50.06 34.15
C TYR A 1143 -16.65 49.19 34.72
N ARG A 1144 -16.75 49.18 36.06
CA ARG A 1144 -17.81 48.52 36.84
C ARG A 1144 -18.09 49.34 38.11
N ASN A 1145 -19.37 49.51 38.51
CA ASN A 1145 -19.70 49.66 39.94
C ASN A 1145 -21.19 49.39 40.30
N LYS A 1146 -21.54 49.57 41.59
CA LYS A 1146 -22.72 48.99 42.29
C LYS A 1146 -23.70 50.04 42.88
N CYS A 1147 -24.78 49.50 43.49
CA CYS A 1147 -25.70 50.06 44.52
C CYS A 1147 -27.03 50.66 43.99
N GLY A 1148 -28.14 50.64 44.76
CA GLY A 1148 -28.34 50.23 46.17
C GLY A 1148 -29.77 49.78 46.53
N SER A 1149 -30.00 49.38 47.79
CA SER A 1149 -31.10 48.53 48.29
C SER A 1149 -32.34 49.23 48.87
N LYS A 1150 -33.51 48.51 48.91
CA LYS A 1150 -34.46 48.51 50.06
C LYS A 1150 -35.59 47.45 49.99
N CYS A 1151 -36.02 47.00 51.19
CA CYS A 1151 -37.35 46.49 51.63
C CYS A 1151 -38.04 45.21 51.03
N HIS A 1152 -38.11 44.17 51.89
CA HIS A 1152 -39.25 43.28 52.28
C HIS A 1152 -40.29 42.66 51.30
N ARG A 1153 -40.52 41.33 51.51
CA ARG A 1153 -41.80 40.56 51.64
C ARG A 1153 -43.03 40.96 50.77
N SER A 1154 -43.80 40.05 50.15
CA SER A 1154 -44.24 38.75 50.69
C SER A 1154 -44.90 37.76 49.68
N ARG A 1155 -44.96 36.48 50.10
CA ARG A 1155 -46.05 35.47 49.92
C ARG A 1155 -46.74 35.18 48.55
N SER A 1156 -46.35 34.02 48.01
CA SER A 1156 -47.19 32.81 47.79
C SER A 1156 -48.30 32.70 46.71
N SER A 1157 -48.17 31.62 45.92
CA SER A 1157 -49.26 30.83 45.30
C SER A 1157 -50.04 31.49 44.13
N ARG A 1158 -50.85 30.78 43.32
CA ARG A 1158 -51.32 29.37 43.35
C ARG A 1158 -51.63 28.86 41.93
N CYS A 1159 -51.80 27.55 41.76
CA CYS A 1159 -52.33 26.97 40.52
C CYS A 1159 -53.86 27.11 40.41
N SER A 1160 -54.38 27.38 39.21
CA SER A 1160 -55.65 26.85 38.65
C SER A 1160 -55.75 27.26 37.16
N ARG A 1161 -56.10 26.36 36.21
CA ARG A 1161 -57.46 26.12 35.66
C ARG A 1161 -58.19 27.42 35.23
N THR A 1162 -58.80 27.55 34.03
CA THR A 1162 -59.16 26.52 33.02
C THR A 1162 -59.52 27.12 31.64
N LYS A 1163 -59.45 26.26 30.60
CA LYS A 1163 -60.35 26.19 29.40
C LYS A 1163 -60.41 27.32 28.34
N GLN A 1164 -60.55 26.82 27.11
CA GLN A 1164 -61.35 27.31 25.97
C GLN A 1164 -60.90 28.54 25.14
N LYS A 1165 -60.48 28.21 23.90
CA LYS A 1165 -60.78 28.90 22.62
C LYS A 1165 -62.28 29.32 22.51
N PRO A 1166 -62.69 30.28 21.65
CA PRO A 1166 -62.09 30.54 20.33
C PRO A 1166 -61.88 32.01 19.90
N SER A 1167 -61.45 32.13 18.65
CA SER A 1167 -61.19 33.30 17.80
C SER A 1167 -62.28 34.39 17.75
N GLN A 1168 -61.87 35.66 17.53
CA GLN A 1168 -62.08 36.31 16.21
C GLN A 1168 -61.22 37.58 15.94
N THR A 1169 -61.14 37.90 14.64
CA THR A 1169 -60.67 39.07 13.87
C THR A 1169 -60.13 40.38 14.50
N GLN A 1170 -59.01 40.83 13.91
CA GLN A 1170 -58.74 42.18 13.33
C GLN A 1170 -59.42 43.45 13.91
N GLN A 1171 -58.58 44.40 14.34
CA GLN A 1171 -58.43 45.79 13.85
C GLN A 1171 -57.15 46.36 14.53
N GLN A 1172 -56.15 47.00 13.90
CA GLN A 1172 -56.03 47.99 12.81
C GLN A 1172 -56.14 49.46 13.30
N CYS A 1173 -55.24 50.31 12.77
CA CYS A 1173 -55.12 51.78 12.88
C CYS A 1173 -54.29 52.39 14.04
N LYS A 1174 -53.74 53.62 13.94
CA LYS A 1174 -53.08 54.38 12.83
C LYS A 1174 -52.59 55.75 13.38
N CYS A 1175 -51.80 56.50 12.59
CA CYS A 1175 -51.47 57.95 12.72
C CYS A 1175 -50.48 58.33 13.86
N CYS A 1176 -49.35 59.02 13.60
CA CYS A 1176 -49.10 60.44 13.21
C CYS A 1176 -49.17 61.42 14.42
N ASN A 1177 -48.51 62.59 14.47
CA ASN A 1177 -47.70 63.39 13.52
C ASN A 1177 -46.70 64.29 14.33
N LYS A 1178 -45.79 65.12 13.79
CA LYS A 1178 -45.29 65.33 12.40
C LYS A 1178 -43.76 65.02 12.40
N ASP A 1179 -42.68 65.80 12.18
CA ASP A 1179 -42.22 67.15 11.73
C ASP A 1179 -40.74 66.99 11.29
N SER A 1180 -40.06 67.89 10.58
CA SER A 1180 -40.24 68.52 9.26
C SER A 1180 -39.01 69.41 8.97
N ASP A 1181 -38.32 69.21 7.84
CA ASP A 1181 -37.79 70.26 6.93
C ASP A 1181 -37.11 69.62 5.70
N SER A 1182 -36.83 70.41 4.67
CA SER A 1182 -36.44 69.99 3.30
C SER A 1182 -34.94 70.26 3.00
N SER A 1183 -34.33 69.91 1.87
CA SER A 1183 -34.79 69.38 0.55
C SER A 1183 -33.76 68.33 0.01
N ASP A 1184 -33.57 67.94 -1.27
CA ASP A 1184 -34.09 68.37 -2.60
C ASP A 1184 -33.94 67.26 -3.70
N SER A 1185 -34.28 67.63 -4.95
CA SER A 1185 -33.96 67.11 -6.31
C SER A 1185 -32.74 66.17 -6.57
N THR A 1186 -32.71 65.33 -7.62
CA THR A 1186 -33.74 64.85 -8.61
C THR A 1186 -33.28 63.60 -9.37
N ALA A 1187 -34.25 62.74 -9.75
CA ALA A 1187 -34.37 61.97 -11.03
C ALA A 1187 -33.26 60.95 -11.44
N GLU A 1188 -33.44 59.89 -12.24
CA GLU A 1188 -34.48 59.08 -12.93
C GLU A 1188 -33.64 58.09 -13.84
N THR A 1189 -34.09 57.00 -14.49
CA THR A 1189 -35.36 56.25 -14.58
C THR A 1189 -35.06 54.75 -14.87
N GLU A 1190 -36.07 53.89 -14.75
CA GLU A 1190 -36.11 52.47 -15.17
C GLU A 1190 -36.40 52.34 -16.70
N PRO A 1191 -36.31 51.16 -17.37
CA PRO A 1191 -37.29 50.07 -17.19
C PRO A 1191 -36.82 48.61 -17.43
N CYS A 1192 -37.73 47.67 -17.22
CA CYS A 1192 -37.60 46.21 -17.42
C CYS A 1192 -37.69 45.73 -18.88
N GLN A 1193 -37.09 44.57 -19.20
CA GLN A 1193 -37.83 43.42 -19.78
C GLN A 1193 -37.03 42.09 -19.72
N SER A 1194 -37.70 40.98 -20.08
CA SER A 1194 -37.30 39.60 -19.79
C SER A 1194 -36.89 38.77 -21.01
N SER A 1195 -35.92 37.86 -20.84
CA SER A 1195 -35.77 36.60 -21.59
C SER A 1195 -35.02 35.59 -20.72
#